data_AF-A0AAF0J0K6-F1
#
_entry.id   AF-A0AAF0J0K6-F1
#
_cell.length_a   1.000
_cell.length_b   1.000
_cell.length_c   1.000
_cell.angle_alpha   90.00
_cell.angle_beta   90.00
_cell.angle_gamma   90.00
#
_symmetry.space_group_name_H-M   'P 1'
#
loop_
_entity.id
_entity.type
_entity.pdbx_description
1 polymer ?
#
loop_
_entity_poly.entity_id
_entity_poly.type
_entity_poly.pdbx_seq_one_letter_code
_entity_poly.pdbx_strand_id
1 'polypeptide(L)'
;MATEFGDGLTNQPVVIDNGSGTIKAGFAGQDTPKCFFPTSVGRPKHTRAMAGAVEGDQFIGRKAQELRGLLRIRYPMEHGLVTDWADMERIWNYIYTEELKTLPEEHPVLLTEAPLNSRANREAAAQIFFETFNVPAMYVSIQALLSLYSSGRTTGVVLDSGDGVTHAVPVYEGFAMPHAIRRIDVAGRDVTEHLQMLLRRSGYYFHTSAEKEIVRAIKEQCCQLDTQGSSGEAKQPVEFTLPDGNLIKLGHERFRAPEALFRPEIIGHEDVGAHQVLMDAIGRADLDLRRQLYGNIVLSGGTTLTKGYGERLLYETKHLAPPDMKIKISAPPERNHSQRTGMAVPHAAHAKENGEAPSEDSSGPQELDAYSDLVDLATLDTSRQYTIIRRSGSGAFGEVYIADWHSPMPTGAMVPAMQHSYTRPAYVGKRIVAIKRCRVATALTQGSTLLNELHALRKIPAHPNTIALYDIFRENNKLHIVFECMEGNLYQLIKSRKGLPMAPGLVASVADQMFRGIAHVHKHGFFHRDMKPENVLITTLGVGEYPLPGTSITRQDVLVLAKVADFGLARSLDSKSPYSGYISTRWYRAPEVLLRSPTYAAPIDVWALAAITAEMVMLEPLFPGANELDQLNCIIRVLGTLGDAPQPPKQRRALHVGGGTWKEAQVLAERLQIQLPGGPGVPFESLFASKTYPMLVDLLFMMLRYDPHLRYTMSQCLQHPFFTEQMAQFRPIRCMMPGKGHAEPAPPEASDGQNLSDHDSPAMSMESDEGFLEMRHLELAQEP
;
A
#
# COMPACT_ATOMS: atom_id res chain seq x y z
N MET A 1 9.78 11.05 32.52
CA MET A 1 10.78 9.98 32.29
C MET A 1 11.12 9.97 30.81
N ALA A 2 11.97 10.90 30.40
CA ALA A 2 12.45 11.04 29.04
C ALA A 2 13.97 10.96 29.10
N THR A 3 14.52 9.81 28.70
CA THR A 3 15.95 9.54 28.39
C THR A 3 16.10 8.01 28.35
N GLU A 4 16.06 7.38 27.17
CA GLU A 4 16.72 6.08 26.86
C GLU A 4 16.47 5.54 25.43
N PHE A 5 16.22 6.40 24.43
CA PHE A 5 16.31 5.98 23.03
C PHE A 5 17.66 6.48 22.49
N GLY A 6 18.63 5.58 22.40
CA GLY A 6 20.02 5.92 22.03
C GLY A 6 20.15 6.38 20.58
N ASP A 7 20.97 7.40 20.36
CA ASP A 7 21.67 7.87 19.14
C ASP A 7 21.29 7.25 17.78
N GLY A 8 19.99 7.23 17.45
CA GLY A 8 19.50 6.86 16.13
C GLY A 8 19.41 8.12 15.27
N LEU A 9 20.20 8.21 14.19
CA LEU A 9 19.98 9.23 13.16
C LEU A 9 18.58 9.04 12.57
N THR A 10 17.74 10.06 12.71
CA THR A 10 16.43 10.14 12.05
C THR A 10 16.60 9.95 10.54
N ASN A 11 15.74 9.16 9.90
CA ASN A 11 15.78 8.83 8.46
C ASN A 11 16.88 7.84 8.00
N GLN A 12 17.57 7.16 8.92
CA GLN A 12 18.50 6.08 8.54
C GLN A 12 17.72 4.83 8.07
N PRO A 13 17.95 4.27 6.87
CA PRO A 13 17.17 3.13 6.40
C PRO A 13 17.32 1.89 7.28
N VAL A 14 16.23 1.21 7.58
CA VAL A 14 16.21 -0.09 8.26
C VAL A 14 16.26 -1.20 7.22
N VAL A 15 17.23 -2.08 7.34
CA VAL A 15 17.38 -3.25 6.48
C VAL A 15 16.81 -4.47 7.18
N ILE A 16 15.86 -5.15 6.54
CA ILE A 16 15.24 -6.38 7.02
C ILE A 16 15.48 -7.50 6.01
N ASP A 17 16.26 -8.50 6.43
CA ASP A 17 16.47 -9.72 5.68
C ASP A 17 15.52 -10.83 6.14
N ASN A 18 14.54 -11.16 5.29
CA ASN A 18 13.51 -12.17 5.56
C ASN A 18 14.03 -13.59 5.27
N GLY A 19 14.93 -14.09 6.11
CA GLY A 19 15.45 -15.45 5.99
C GLY A 19 14.46 -16.51 6.50
N SER A 20 14.31 -17.61 5.74
CA SER A 20 13.34 -18.69 6.04
C SER A 20 13.52 -19.39 7.39
N GLY A 21 14.75 -19.37 7.93
CA GLY A 21 15.07 -19.91 9.25
C GLY A 21 15.37 -18.83 10.29
N THR A 22 15.99 -17.74 9.87
CA THR A 22 16.43 -16.65 10.76
C THR A 22 16.23 -15.31 10.07
N ILE A 23 15.65 -14.35 10.78
CA ILE A 23 15.58 -12.97 10.34
C ILE A 23 16.77 -12.19 10.89
N LYS A 24 17.26 -11.27 10.07
CA LYS A 24 18.27 -10.29 10.45
C LYS A 24 17.72 -8.90 10.18
N ALA A 25 17.88 -7.99 11.12
CA ALA A 25 17.60 -6.59 10.86
C ALA A 25 18.58 -5.64 11.56
N GLY A 26 18.62 -4.40 11.08
CA GLY A 26 19.43 -3.32 11.64
C GLY A 26 19.52 -2.14 10.67
N PHE A 27 20.21 -1.09 11.07
CA PHE A 27 20.29 0.16 10.29
C PHE A 27 21.31 0.09 9.16
N ALA A 28 21.05 0.72 8.04
CA ALA A 28 21.98 0.81 6.91
C ALA A 28 23.29 1.48 7.35
N GLY A 29 24.44 0.96 6.91
CA GLY A 29 25.77 1.46 7.28
C GLY A 29 26.39 0.83 8.53
N GLN A 30 25.71 -0.10 9.21
CA GLN A 30 26.30 -0.89 10.29
C GLN A 30 26.78 -2.27 9.80
N ASP A 31 28.02 -2.63 10.16
CA ASP A 31 28.68 -3.88 9.73
C ASP A 31 28.01 -5.15 10.27
N THR A 32 27.45 -5.10 11.48
CA THR A 32 26.76 -6.24 12.11
C THR A 32 25.25 -5.98 12.23
N PRO A 33 24.40 -7.01 12.11
CA PRO A 33 22.98 -6.87 12.37
C PRO A 33 22.73 -6.59 13.84
N LYS A 34 21.85 -5.63 14.14
CA LYS A 34 21.45 -5.30 15.51
C LYS A 34 20.61 -6.42 16.12
N CYS A 35 19.76 -7.05 15.31
CA CYS A 35 18.94 -8.17 15.74
C CYS A 35 19.11 -9.40 14.83
N PHE A 36 19.13 -10.56 15.48
CA PHE A 36 19.25 -11.87 14.86
C PHE A 36 18.47 -12.88 15.70
N PHE A 37 17.40 -13.43 15.14
CA PHE A 37 16.58 -14.43 15.83
C PHE A 37 15.85 -15.36 14.84
N PRO A 38 15.37 -16.54 15.31
CA PRO A 38 14.65 -17.50 14.46
C PRO A 38 13.30 -16.96 13.96
N THR A 39 12.99 -17.21 12.69
CA THR A 39 11.73 -16.77 12.05
C THR A 39 10.56 -17.66 12.45
N SER A 40 10.13 -17.56 13.71
CA SER A 40 9.08 -18.42 14.24
C SER A 40 8.22 -17.74 15.30
N VAL A 41 6.95 -18.15 15.37
CA VAL A 41 5.97 -17.67 16.35
C VAL A 41 5.52 -18.84 17.22
N GLY A 42 5.71 -18.70 18.53
CA GLY A 42 5.31 -19.68 19.54
C GLY A 42 3.98 -19.32 20.19
N ARG A 43 3.09 -20.30 20.32
CA ARG A 43 1.82 -20.17 21.06
C ARG A 43 1.73 -21.21 22.17
N PRO A 44 1.23 -20.91 23.38
CA PRO A 44 1.12 -21.88 24.46
C PRO A 44 0.40 -23.18 24.06
N LYS A 45 0.96 -24.34 24.41
CA LYS A 45 0.30 -25.65 24.15
C LYS A 45 -0.91 -25.88 25.06
N HIS A 46 -0.85 -25.36 26.29
CA HIS A 46 -1.89 -25.52 27.30
C HIS A 46 -2.25 -24.15 27.88
N THR A 47 -3.54 -23.83 27.88
CA THR A 47 -4.07 -22.59 28.45
C THR A 47 -4.07 -22.70 29.98
N ARG A 48 -3.27 -21.86 30.67
CA ARG A 48 -3.25 -21.64 32.14
C ARG A 48 -3.43 -22.91 33.00
N ALA A 49 -2.34 -23.60 33.33
CA ALA A 49 -2.40 -24.77 34.23
C ALA A 49 -1.54 -24.69 35.51
N MET A 50 -0.68 -23.68 35.73
CA MET A 50 0.18 -23.64 36.92
C MET A 50 0.48 -22.20 37.40
N ALA A 51 0.66 -22.03 38.71
CA ALA A 51 1.18 -20.79 39.31
C ALA A 51 2.62 -20.55 38.79
N GLY A 52 2.84 -19.42 38.11
CA GLY A 52 4.07 -19.13 37.37
C GLY A 52 3.97 -19.29 35.84
N ALA A 53 2.76 -19.50 35.30
CA ALA A 53 2.53 -19.54 33.85
C ALA A 53 3.02 -18.26 33.17
N VAL A 54 3.72 -18.43 32.04
CA VAL A 54 4.25 -17.33 31.23
C VAL A 54 3.08 -16.46 30.75
N GLU A 55 3.07 -15.17 31.12
CA GLU A 55 2.08 -14.21 30.66
C GLU A 55 2.31 -13.89 29.17
N GLY A 56 1.26 -14.02 28.37
CA GLY A 56 1.27 -13.73 26.94
C GLY A 56 0.69 -14.88 26.10
N ASP A 57 -0.14 -14.53 25.12
CA ASP A 57 -0.76 -15.51 24.22
C ASP A 57 0.17 -15.94 23.08
N GLN A 58 1.26 -15.19 22.85
CA GLN A 58 2.15 -15.33 21.69
C GLN A 58 3.56 -14.89 22.04
N PHE A 59 4.56 -15.64 21.55
CA PHE A 59 5.98 -15.41 21.82
C PHE A 59 6.74 -15.40 20.49
N ILE A 60 7.63 -14.42 20.32
CA ILE A 60 8.46 -14.24 19.13
C ILE A 60 9.92 -14.07 19.57
N GLY A 61 10.86 -14.44 18.70
CA GLY A 61 12.28 -14.25 18.95
C GLY A 61 12.85 -15.21 19.99
N ARG A 62 13.80 -14.73 20.80
CA ARG A 62 14.53 -15.56 21.79
C ARG A 62 13.61 -16.19 22.83
N LYS A 63 12.57 -15.45 23.26
CA LYS A 63 11.56 -15.93 24.22
C LYS A 63 10.84 -17.18 23.70
N ALA A 64 10.53 -17.22 22.40
CA ALA A 64 9.90 -18.39 21.78
C ALA A 64 10.83 -19.61 21.77
N GLN A 65 12.14 -19.37 21.65
CA GLN A 65 13.16 -20.44 21.62
C GLN A 65 13.46 -20.99 23.02
N GLU A 66 13.55 -20.12 24.03
CA GLU A 66 13.77 -20.51 25.43
C GLU A 66 12.59 -21.34 25.97
N LEU A 67 11.37 -20.95 25.61
CA LEU A 67 10.13 -21.60 26.05
C LEU A 67 9.62 -22.66 25.06
N ARG A 68 10.45 -23.08 24.11
CA ARG A 68 10.08 -23.98 23.00
C ARG A 68 9.43 -25.31 23.44
N GLY A 69 9.77 -25.82 24.61
CA GLY A 69 9.15 -27.02 25.18
C GLY A 69 7.65 -26.81 25.51
N LEU A 70 7.29 -25.62 25.97
CA LEU A 70 5.95 -25.22 26.41
C LEU A 70 5.09 -24.66 25.27
N LEU A 71 5.72 -24.25 24.17
CA LEU A 71 5.09 -23.57 23.04
C LEU A 71 4.93 -24.49 21.82
N ARG A 72 3.85 -24.30 21.07
CA ARG A 72 3.69 -24.78 19.71
C ARG A 72 4.30 -23.75 18.75
N ILE A 73 5.45 -24.08 18.18
CA ILE A 73 6.18 -23.22 17.23
C ILE A 73 5.63 -23.39 15.82
N ARG A 74 5.33 -22.27 15.15
CA ARG A 74 4.99 -22.20 13.72
C ARG A 74 5.97 -21.30 12.98
N TYR A 75 6.23 -21.61 11.72
CA TYR A 75 7.08 -20.83 10.84
C TYR A 75 6.19 -20.17 9.78
N PRO A 76 6.16 -18.83 9.68
CA PRO A 76 5.32 -18.13 8.71
C PRO A 76 5.90 -18.11 7.29
N MET A 77 7.12 -18.64 7.13
CA MET A 77 7.78 -18.78 5.84
C MET A 77 8.17 -20.23 5.58
N GLU A 78 7.85 -20.71 4.39
CA GLU A 78 8.21 -22.03 3.89
C GLU A 78 8.99 -21.86 2.58
N HIS A 79 10.17 -22.48 2.52
CA HIS A 79 11.12 -22.37 1.39
C HIS A 79 11.37 -20.91 0.92
N GLY A 80 11.42 -19.95 1.85
CA GLY A 80 11.67 -18.53 1.54
C GLY A 80 10.47 -17.75 0.98
N LEU A 81 9.28 -18.33 0.96
CA LEU A 81 8.03 -17.66 0.63
C LEU A 81 7.18 -17.48 1.88
N VAL A 82 6.49 -16.35 1.99
CA VAL A 82 5.54 -16.08 3.09
C VAL A 82 4.25 -16.84 2.84
N THR A 83 3.86 -17.70 3.78
CA THR A 83 2.61 -18.47 3.75
C THR A 83 1.57 -17.92 4.73
N ASP A 84 2.01 -17.39 5.88
CA ASP A 84 1.14 -16.78 6.89
C ASP A 84 1.53 -15.31 7.10
N TRP A 85 0.75 -14.41 6.47
CA TRP A 85 0.96 -12.97 6.55
C TRP A 85 0.69 -12.39 7.93
N ALA A 86 -0.23 -12.96 8.70
CA ALA A 86 -0.55 -12.48 10.04
C ALA A 86 0.60 -12.77 11.02
N ASP A 87 1.23 -13.93 10.90
CA ASP A 87 2.42 -14.25 11.70
C ASP A 87 3.66 -13.48 11.21
N MET A 88 3.80 -13.18 9.91
CA MET A 88 4.88 -12.30 9.42
C MET A 88 4.75 -10.86 9.92
N GLU A 89 3.55 -10.27 9.87
CA GLU A 89 3.30 -8.93 10.38
C GLU A 89 3.70 -8.80 11.86
N ARG A 90 3.39 -9.81 12.67
CA ARG A 90 3.79 -9.84 14.08
C ARG A 90 5.30 -9.90 14.27
N ILE A 91 6.00 -10.65 13.42
CA ILE A 91 7.45 -10.70 13.46
C ILE A 91 8.05 -9.33 13.10
N TRP A 92 7.55 -8.67 12.06
CA TRP A 92 8.01 -7.32 11.72
C TRP A 92 7.72 -6.30 12.83
N ASN A 93 6.55 -6.40 13.47
CA ASN A 93 6.23 -5.57 14.63
C ASN A 93 7.22 -5.81 15.79
N TYR A 94 7.56 -7.08 16.07
CA TYR A 94 8.56 -7.44 17.08
C TYR A 94 9.95 -6.86 16.75
N ILE A 95 10.36 -6.85 15.48
CA ILE A 95 11.64 -6.24 15.05
C ILE A 95 11.67 -4.75 15.42
N TYR A 96 10.63 -3.99 15.09
CA TYR A 96 10.61 -2.55 15.35
C TYR A 96 10.48 -2.24 16.85
N THR A 97 9.57 -2.92 17.54
CA THR A 97 9.20 -2.58 18.93
C THR A 97 10.19 -3.10 19.98
N GLU A 98 10.59 -4.37 19.90
CA GLU A 98 11.37 -5.03 20.95
C GLU A 98 12.87 -5.01 20.64
N GLU A 99 13.25 -5.27 19.37
CA GLU A 99 14.64 -5.46 18.98
C GLU A 99 15.34 -4.14 18.58
N LEU A 100 14.82 -3.44 17.56
CA LEU A 100 15.38 -2.18 17.08
C LEU A 100 15.04 -1.01 18.01
N LYS A 101 13.89 -1.09 18.68
CA LYS A 101 13.30 -0.06 19.55
C LYS A 101 13.16 1.28 18.85
N THR A 102 12.71 1.24 17.60
CA THR A 102 12.51 2.41 16.74
C THR A 102 11.15 2.39 16.08
N LEU A 103 10.67 3.57 15.70
CA LEU A 103 9.40 3.72 15.03
C LEU A 103 9.58 3.43 13.53
N PRO A 104 8.79 2.52 12.92
CA PRO A 104 8.89 2.23 11.48
C PRO A 104 8.60 3.45 10.61
N GLU A 105 7.78 4.40 11.09
CA GLU A 105 7.40 5.63 10.40
C GLU A 105 8.54 6.64 10.22
N GLU A 106 9.64 6.50 10.97
CA GLU A 106 10.80 7.43 10.90
C GLU A 106 11.92 6.93 9.98
N HIS A 107 11.80 5.71 9.44
CA HIS A 107 12.89 5.03 8.74
C HIS A 107 12.41 4.37 7.45
N PRO A 108 13.02 4.68 6.29
CA PRO A 108 12.84 3.91 5.07
C PRO A 108 13.19 2.44 5.31
N VAL A 109 12.48 1.51 4.70
CA VAL A 109 12.76 0.07 4.85
C VAL A 109 13.33 -0.54 3.56
N LEU A 110 14.42 -1.28 3.70
CA LEU A 110 14.91 -2.17 2.66
C LEU A 110 14.59 -3.60 3.04
N LEU A 111 13.70 -4.23 2.27
CA LEU A 111 13.27 -5.60 2.46
C LEU A 111 13.97 -6.54 1.48
N THR A 112 14.48 -7.67 1.95
CA THR A 112 14.97 -8.72 1.05
C THR A 112 13.87 -9.73 0.70
N GLU A 113 13.90 -10.24 -0.53
CA GLU A 113 13.04 -11.32 -0.97
C GLU A 113 13.81 -12.47 -1.63
N ALA A 114 13.19 -13.65 -1.64
CA ALA A 114 13.69 -14.79 -2.39
C ALA A 114 13.56 -14.56 -3.91
N PRO A 115 14.48 -15.09 -4.72
CA PRO A 115 14.37 -15.03 -6.18
C PRO A 115 13.04 -15.61 -6.69
N LEU A 116 12.47 -14.99 -7.72
CA LEU A 116 11.20 -15.39 -8.37
C LEU A 116 9.97 -15.31 -7.44
N ASN A 117 9.99 -14.41 -6.45
CA ASN A 117 8.82 -14.16 -5.61
C ASN A 117 7.63 -13.62 -6.44
N SER A 118 6.43 -14.09 -6.11
CA SER A 118 5.21 -13.69 -6.81
C SER A 118 4.97 -12.19 -6.65
N ARG A 119 4.39 -11.57 -7.68
CA ARG A 119 4.01 -10.15 -7.60
C ARG A 119 2.98 -9.91 -6.48
N ALA A 120 2.06 -10.84 -6.28
CA ALA A 120 1.05 -10.77 -5.22
C ALA A 120 1.70 -10.72 -3.82
N ASN A 121 2.74 -11.52 -3.57
CA ASN A 121 3.46 -11.48 -2.30
C ASN A 121 4.19 -10.16 -2.09
N ARG A 122 4.78 -9.58 -3.15
CA ARG A 122 5.41 -8.26 -3.10
C ARG A 122 4.41 -7.15 -2.78
N GLU A 123 3.24 -7.20 -3.42
CA GLU A 123 2.16 -6.25 -3.18
C GLU A 123 1.60 -6.38 -1.75
N ALA A 124 1.42 -7.61 -1.24
CA ALA A 124 0.98 -7.84 0.15
C ALA A 124 2.00 -7.34 1.18
N ALA A 125 3.30 -7.59 0.97
CA ALA A 125 4.34 -7.04 1.83
C ALA A 125 4.33 -5.50 1.78
N ALA A 126 4.22 -4.91 0.59
CA ALA A 126 4.16 -3.46 0.44
C ALA A 126 2.94 -2.84 1.10
N GLN A 127 1.78 -3.48 0.97
CA GLN A 127 0.55 -3.09 1.62
C GLN A 127 0.74 -3.05 3.15
N ILE A 128 1.30 -4.11 3.75
CA ILE A 128 1.53 -4.14 5.21
C ILE A 128 2.53 -3.06 5.64
N PHE A 129 3.64 -2.87 4.91
CA PHE A 129 4.64 -1.85 5.28
C PHE A 129 4.12 -0.42 5.14
N PHE A 130 3.32 -0.11 4.12
CA PHE A 130 2.76 1.22 3.92
C PHE A 130 1.47 1.50 4.70
N GLU A 131 0.56 0.53 4.81
CA GLU A 131 -0.75 0.72 5.45
C GLU A 131 -0.73 0.42 6.95
N THR A 132 0.06 -0.57 7.39
CA THR A 132 0.14 -0.97 8.81
C THR A 132 1.32 -0.29 9.51
N PHE A 133 2.52 -0.36 8.92
CA PHE A 133 3.74 0.17 9.54
C PHE A 133 4.02 1.64 9.18
N ASN A 134 3.32 2.21 8.19
CA ASN A 134 3.48 3.60 7.73
C ASN A 134 4.93 3.99 7.42
N VAL A 135 5.72 3.09 6.82
CA VAL A 135 7.10 3.41 6.45
C VAL A 135 7.13 4.52 5.40
N PRO A 136 8.06 5.50 5.47
CA PRO A 136 8.11 6.65 4.56
C PRO A 136 8.48 6.24 3.13
N ALA A 137 9.28 5.18 2.98
CA ALA A 137 9.65 4.59 1.71
C ALA A 137 10.01 3.11 1.92
N MET A 138 9.83 2.30 0.87
CA MET A 138 10.28 0.92 0.88
C MET A 138 11.02 0.57 -0.41
N TYR A 139 12.03 -0.29 -0.29
CA TYR A 139 12.71 -0.90 -1.42
C TYR A 139 12.78 -2.41 -1.22
N VAL A 140 12.50 -3.19 -2.26
CA VAL A 140 12.56 -4.65 -2.23
C VAL A 140 13.70 -5.10 -3.13
N SER A 141 14.62 -5.90 -2.58
CA SER A 141 15.78 -6.41 -3.30
C SER A 141 15.90 -7.93 -3.20
N ILE A 142 16.44 -8.55 -4.23
CA ILE A 142 16.77 -9.99 -4.20
C ILE A 142 18.00 -10.19 -3.31
N GLN A 143 17.93 -11.14 -2.37
CA GLN A 143 19.01 -11.49 -1.44
C GLN A 143 20.36 -11.69 -2.12
N ALA A 144 20.38 -12.45 -3.22
CA ALA A 144 21.58 -12.77 -3.97
C ALA A 144 22.30 -11.53 -4.54
N LEU A 145 21.55 -10.51 -5.00
CA LEU A 145 22.14 -9.30 -5.60
C LEU A 145 22.97 -8.54 -4.56
N LEU A 146 22.45 -8.47 -3.34
CA LEU A 146 23.10 -7.78 -2.22
C LEU A 146 24.38 -8.52 -1.78
N SER A 147 24.37 -9.85 -1.79
CA SER A 147 25.57 -10.67 -1.57
C SER A 147 26.64 -10.49 -2.65
N LEU A 148 26.25 -10.16 -3.88
CA LEU A 148 27.23 -9.87 -4.94
C LEU A 148 27.89 -8.50 -4.71
N TYR A 149 27.09 -7.48 -4.38
CA TYR A 149 27.56 -6.12 -4.11
C TYR A 149 28.47 -6.04 -2.90
N SER A 150 28.21 -6.83 -1.85
CA SER A 150 29.10 -6.90 -0.68
C SER A 150 30.49 -7.42 -1.03
N SER A 151 30.57 -8.25 -2.06
CA SER A 151 31.82 -8.81 -2.55
C SER A 151 32.59 -7.85 -3.48
N GLY A 152 32.05 -6.65 -3.73
CA GLY A 152 32.63 -5.64 -4.62
C GLY A 152 32.54 -6.00 -6.10
N ARG A 153 31.54 -6.79 -6.50
CA ARG A 153 31.34 -7.26 -7.89
C ARG A 153 29.98 -6.80 -8.42
N THR A 154 29.93 -6.48 -9.71
CA THR A 154 28.68 -6.14 -10.43
C THR A 154 28.21 -7.27 -11.35
N THR A 155 29.11 -8.18 -11.74
CA THR A 155 28.82 -9.34 -12.58
C THR A 155 29.36 -10.62 -11.93
N GLY A 156 28.55 -11.67 -11.92
CA GLY A 156 28.89 -12.98 -11.36
C GLY A 156 27.66 -13.86 -11.14
N VAL A 157 27.86 -15.06 -10.59
CA VAL A 157 26.76 -15.92 -10.14
C VAL A 157 26.84 -16.06 -8.63
N VAL A 158 25.73 -15.79 -7.96
CA VAL A 158 25.62 -16.02 -6.52
C VAL A 158 24.92 -17.35 -6.28
N LEU A 159 25.60 -18.25 -5.59
CA LEU A 159 24.99 -19.46 -5.04
C LEU A 159 24.65 -19.18 -3.57
N ASP A 160 23.37 -18.94 -3.32
CA ASP A 160 22.84 -18.64 -1.99
C ASP A 160 22.16 -19.88 -1.42
N SER A 161 22.68 -20.43 -0.32
CA SER A 161 22.11 -21.61 0.36
C SER A 161 21.75 -21.27 1.81
N GLY A 162 20.45 -21.08 2.03
CA GLY A 162 19.86 -20.65 3.29
C GLY A 162 19.43 -21.83 4.17
N ASP A 163 18.40 -21.61 4.99
CA ASP A 163 17.83 -22.65 5.86
C ASP A 163 16.85 -23.56 5.10
N GLY A 164 15.99 -23.00 4.24
CA GLY A 164 14.94 -23.78 3.56
C GLY A 164 15.01 -23.78 2.04
N VAL A 165 15.99 -23.10 1.43
CA VAL A 165 16.09 -23.01 -0.03
C VAL A 165 17.52 -22.72 -0.48
N THR A 166 17.89 -23.22 -1.66
CA THR A 166 19.15 -22.91 -2.33
C THR A 166 18.86 -22.38 -3.74
N HIS A 167 19.49 -21.26 -4.10
CA HIS A 167 19.33 -20.62 -5.41
C HIS A 167 20.67 -20.29 -6.05
N ALA A 168 20.74 -20.42 -7.38
CA ALA A 168 21.79 -19.85 -8.19
C ALA A 168 21.23 -18.68 -9.00
N VAL A 169 21.77 -17.48 -8.79
CA VAL A 169 21.33 -16.24 -9.42
C VAL A 169 22.48 -15.64 -10.23
N PRO A 170 22.44 -15.77 -11.57
CA PRO A 170 23.34 -15.05 -12.45
C PRO A 170 22.99 -13.55 -12.49
N VAL A 171 24.01 -12.71 -12.37
CA VAL A 171 23.90 -11.25 -12.38
C VAL A 171 24.93 -10.70 -13.35
N TYR A 172 24.51 -9.73 -14.16
CA TYR A 172 25.38 -9.01 -15.09
C TYR A 172 25.12 -7.51 -14.98
N GLU A 173 26.19 -6.74 -14.76
CA GLU A 173 26.14 -5.27 -14.63
C GLU A 173 25.07 -4.79 -13.63
N GLY A 174 24.91 -5.52 -12.52
CA GLY A 174 23.94 -5.20 -11.47
C GLY A 174 22.50 -5.67 -11.73
N PHE A 175 22.23 -6.30 -12.87
CA PHE A 175 20.92 -6.87 -13.19
C PHE A 175 20.92 -8.39 -13.08
N ALA A 176 19.99 -8.94 -12.29
CA ALA A 176 19.78 -10.39 -12.22
C ALA A 176 19.14 -10.89 -13.53
N MET A 177 19.55 -12.06 -14.03
CA MET A 177 19.02 -12.68 -15.25
C MET A 177 17.87 -13.64 -14.91
N PRO A 178 16.58 -13.24 -14.97
CA PRO A 178 15.50 -14.03 -14.37
C PRO A 178 15.29 -15.39 -15.05
N HIS A 179 15.55 -15.46 -16.36
CA HIS A 179 15.44 -16.68 -17.16
C HIS A 179 16.52 -17.74 -16.81
N ALA A 180 17.63 -17.32 -16.22
CA ALA A 180 18.76 -18.16 -15.86
C ALA A 180 18.79 -18.49 -14.35
N ILE A 181 17.89 -17.93 -13.53
CA ILE A 181 17.78 -18.25 -12.11
C ILE A 181 17.34 -19.70 -11.94
N ARG A 182 18.05 -20.44 -11.07
CA ARG A 182 17.66 -21.78 -10.65
C ARG A 182 17.45 -21.83 -9.15
N ARG A 183 16.45 -22.59 -8.74
CA ARG A 183 16.01 -22.78 -7.36
C ARG A 183 15.86 -24.26 -7.10
N ILE A 184 16.27 -24.70 -5.92
CA ILE A 184 15.93 -26.00 -5.33
C ILE A 184 15.47 -25.79 -3.89
N ASP A 185 14.49 -26.57 -3.46
CA ASP A 185 13.98 -26.53 -2.08
C ASP A 185 14.74 -27.52 -1.18
N VAL A 186 16.07 -27.56 -1.32
CA VAL A 186 16.99 -28.36 -0.51
C VAL A 186 18.04 -27.45 0.09
N ALA A 187 18.13 -27.41 1.42
CA ALA A 187 19.02 -26.51 2.14
C ALA A 187 19.34 -27.01 3.57
N GLY A 188 19.62 -26.09 4.49
CA GLY A 188 20.13 -26.42 5.83
C GLY A 188 19.16 -27.19 6.74
N ARG A 189 17.84 -27.04 6.53
CA ARG A 189 16.78 -27.73 7.27
C ARG A 189 16.75 -29.21 6.91
N ASP A 190 16.82 -29.53 5.62
CA ASP A 190 16.84 -30.90 5.10
C ASP A 190 18.08 -31.65 5.58
N VAL A 191 19.24 -30.98 5.61
CA VAL A 191 20.46 -31.54 6.21
C VAL A 191 20.29 -31.83 7.70
N THR A 192 19.57 -30.97 8.43
CA THR A 192 19.30 -31.17 9.87
C THR A 192 18.37 -32.37 10.09
N GLU A 193 17.34 -32.52 9.25
CA GLU A 193 16.41 -33.65 9.29
C GLU A 193 17.08 -34.97 8.88
N HIS A 194 17.94 -34.92 7.85
CA HIS A 194 18.72 -36.07 7.45
C HIS A 194 19.69 -36.50 8.56
N LEU A 195 20.36 -35.55 9.21
CA LEU A 195 21.22 -35.82 10.36
C LEU A 195 20.43 -36.45 11.52
N GLN A 196 19.23 -35.94 11.82
CA GLN A 196 18.34 -36.52 12.83
C GLN A 196 18.01 -37.99 12.53
N MET A 197 17.72 -38.31 11.27
CA MET A 197 17.48 -39.69 10.83
C MET A 197 18.72 -40.58 10.99
N LEU A 198 19.90 -40.07 10.64
CA LEU A 198 21.16 -40.81 10.80
C LEU A 198 21.49 -41.05 12.28
N LEU A 199 21.33 -40.05 13.14
CA LEU A 199 21.52 -40.19 14.59
C LEU A 199 20.56 -41.22 15.19
N ARG A 200 19.32 -41.26 14.72
CA ARG A 200 18.33 -42.27 15.12
C ARG A 200 18.79 -43.68 14.76
N ARG A 201 19.41 -43.88 13.59
CA ARG A 201 19.98 -45.19 13.20
C ARG A 201 21.18 -45.59 14.05
N SER A 202 21.93 -44.61 14.54
CA SER A 202 23.07 -44.83 15.45
C SER A 202 22.65 -44.97 16.93
N GLY A 203 21.35 -44.97 17.22
CA GLY A 203 20.79 -45.22 18.55
C GLY A 203 20.46 -43.98 19.37
N TYR A 204 20.62 -42.77 18.82
CA TYR A 204 20.30 -41.50 19.48
C TYR A 204 18.93 -40.98 19.01
N TYR A 205 17.97 -40.92 19.93
CA TYR A 205 16.59 -40.57 19.61
C TYR A 205 16.29 -39.11 19.96
N PHE A 206 15.95 -38.32 18.95
CA PHE A 206 15.51 -36.94 19.07
C PHE A 206 14.11 -36.83 18.45
N HIS A 207 13.09 -36.52 19.25
CA HIS A 207 11.69 -36.43 18.86
C HIS A 207 11.11 -35.03 19.02
N THR A 208 11.55 -34.28 20.04
CA THR A 208 10.95 -32.98 20.35
C THR A 208 11.48 -31.86 19.45
N SER A 209 10.71 -30.78 19.31
CA SER A 209 11.15 -29.60 18.57
C SER A 209 12.38 -28.92 19.18
N ALA A 210 12.57 -29.04 20.50
CA ALA A 210 13.75 -28.55 21.21
C ALA A 210 14.98 -29.41 20.92
N GLU A 211 14.82 -30.73 20.89
CA GLU A 211 15.88 -31.67 20.50
C GLU A 211 16.31 -31.48 19.04
N LYS A 212 15.40 -31.14 18.12
CA LYS A 212 15.75 -30.81 16.73
C LYS A 212 16.70 -29.60 16.64
N GLU A 213 16.63 -28.67 17.58
CA GLU A 213 17.60 -27.55 17.66
C GLU A 213 18.99 -28.04 18.07
N ILE A 214 19.06 -29.02 18.97
CA ILE A 214 20.33 -29.65 19.35
C ILE A 214 20.96 -30.33 18.12
N VAL A 215 20.15 -31.02 17.30
CA VAL A 215 20.63 -31.61 16.04
C VAL A 215 21.14 -30.53 15.08
N ARG A 216 20.51 -29.35 15.02
CA ARG A 216 21.01 -28.20 14.25
C ARG A 216 22.37 -27.73 14.77
N ALA A 217 22.55 -27.60 16.09
CA ALA A 217 23.82 -27.23 16.69
C ALA A 217 24.92 -28.27 16.40
N ILE A 218 24.58 -29.57 16.46
CA ILE A 218 25.48 -30.65 16.06
C ILE A 218 25.90 -30.50 14.59
N LYS A 219 24.94 -30.21 13.69
CA LYS A 219 25.24 -29.95 12.27
C LYS A 219 26.26 -28.81 12.13
N GLU A 220 25.98 -27.66 12.73
CA GLU A 220 26.81 -26.46 12.55
C GLU A 220 28.23 -26.61 13.14
N GLN A 221 28.39 -27.35 14.24
CA GLN A 221 29.69 -27.53 14.90
C GLN A 221 30.49 -28.73 14.38
N CYS A 222 29.82 -29.82 14.02
CA CYS A 222 30.46 -31.13 13.81
C CYS A 222 30.39 -31.64 12.36
N CYS A 223 29.51 -31.14 11.50
CA CYS A 223 29.41 -31.61 10.11
C CYS A 223 30.46 -30.97 9.20
N GLN A 224 30.91 -31.73 8.22
CA GLN A 224 31.84 -31.29 7.19
C GLN A 224 31.64 -32.11 5.91
N LEU A 225 31.88 -31.51 4.75
CA LEU A 225 31.82 -32.21 3.46
C LEU A 225 33.12 -32.98 3.22
N ASP A 226 33.01 -34.20 2.69
CA ASP A 226 34.19 -34.99 2.33
C ASP A 226 34.76 -34.43 1.01
N THR A 227 35.98 -33.90 1.10
CA THR A 227 36.79 -33.43 -0.04
C THR A 227 37.81 -34.52 -0.35
N GLN A 228 37.85 -35.02 -1.60
CA GLN A 228 38.82 -36.03 -2.04
C GLN A 228 40.25 -35.51 -1.84
N GLY A 229 40.85 -35.82 -0.68
CA GLY A 229 42.11 -35.24 -0.19
C GLY A 229 42.28 -35.32 1.33
N SER A 230 41.20 -35.46 2.12
CA SER A 230 41.30 -35.70 3.56
C SER A 230 41.84 -37.10 3.86
N SER A 231 43.12 -37.16 4.22
CA SER A 231 43.79 -38.33 4.79
C SER A 231 42.99 -38.90 5.96
N GLY A 232 43.11 -40.22 6.22
CA GLY A 232 42.29 -40.97 7.18
C GLY A 232 42.18 -40.41 8.62
N GLU A 233 43.03 -39.47 9.01
CA GLU A 233 42.97 -38.76 10.30
C GLU A 233 41.73 -37.85 10.46
N ALA A 234 41.19 -37.29 9.37
CA ALA A 234 40.00 -36.42 9.44
C ALA A 234 38.68 -37.17 9.70
N LYS A 235 38.70 -38.52 9.61
CA LYS A 235 37.52 -39.40 9.79
C LYS A 235 37.37 -39.94 11.21
N GLN A 236 38.15 -39.44 12.17
CA GLN A 236 37.99 -39.82 13.57
C GLN A 236 36.64 -39.33 14.14
N PRO A 237 36.00 -40.15 14.99
CA PRO A 237 34.76 -39.77 15.63
C PRO A 237 35.00 -38.57 16.56
N VAL A 238 34.12 -37.57 16.50
CA VAL A 238 34.16 -36.43 17.42
C VAL A 238 33.05 -36.56 18.44
N GLU A 239 33.39 -36.20 19.67
CA GLU A 239 32.46 -36.16 20.78
C GLU A 239 31.77 -34.80 20.84
N PHE A 240 30.45 -34.81 21.03
CA PHE A 240 29.63 -33.62 21.23
C PHE A 240 28.90 -33.75 22.57
N THR A 241 29.00 -32.72 23.42
CA THR A 241 28.33 -32.68 24.72
C THR A 241 26.92 -32.14 24.57
N LEU A 242 25.93 -32.96 24.92
CA LEU A 242 24.53 -32.55 25.01
C LEU A 242 24.29 -31.59 26.19
N PRO A 243 23.17 -30.83 26.18
CA PRO A 243 22.81 -29.93 27.29
C PRO A 243 22.61 -30.62 28.64
N ASP A 244 22.37 -31.93 28.66
CA ASP A 244 22.26 -32.76 29.86
C ASP A 244 23.62 -33.26 30.38
N GLY A 245 24.72 -32.94 29.69
CA GLY A 245 26.08 -33.37 30.00
C GLY A 245 26.49 -34.69 29.35
N ASN A 246 25.60 -35.40 28.65
CA ASN A 246 25.92 -36.66 27.99
C ASN A 246 26.76 -36.45 26.72
N LEU A 247 27.70 -37.35 26.46
CA LEU A 247 28.57 -37.28 25.27
C LEU A 247 28.04 -38.18 24.14
N ILE A 248 27.85 -37.59 22.96
CA ILE A 248 27.51 -38.29 21.72
C ILE A 248 28.75 -38.45 20.85
N LYS A 249 28.98 -39.66 20.31
CA LYS A 249 30.06 -39.93 19.35
C LYS A 249 29.54 -39.85 17.92
N LEU A 250 30.06 -38.89 17.15
CA LEU A 250 29.68 -38.65 15.75
C LEU A 250 30.79 -39.16 14.82
N GLY A 251 30.49 -40.18 14.02
CA GLY A 251 31.46 -40.84 13.15
C GLY A 251 31.31 -40.43 11.69
N HIS A 252 30.51 -41.20 10.94
CA HIS A 252 30.35 -41.02 9.49
C HIS A 252 29.13 -40.14 9.14
N GLU A 253 28.22 -39.95 10.09
CA GLU A 253 26.99 -39.18 9.97
C GLU A 253 27.28 -37.71 9.63
N ARG A 254 28.37 -37.17 10.21
CA ARG A 254 28.85 -35.80 9.95
C ARG A 254 29.22 -35.49 8.51
N PHE A 255 29.60 -36.50 7.73
CA PHE A 255 29.92 -36.36 6.30
C PHE A 255 28.72 -36.70 5.42
N ARG A 256 27.92 -37.70 5.81
CA ARG A 256 26.74 -38.12 5.06
C ARG A 256 25.61 -37.08 5.12
N ALA A 257 25.42 -36.43 6.26
CA ALA A 257 24.37 -35.43 6.42
C ALA A 257 24.46 -34.29 5.39
N PRO A 258 25.58 -33.54 5.27
CA PRO A 258 25.71 -32.46 4.29
C PRO A 258 25.83 -32.94 2.83
N GLU A 259 26.08 -34.23 2.59
CA GLU A 259 26.12 -34.80 1.24
C GLU A 259 24.77 -34.65 0.51
N ALA A 260 23.66 -34.57 1.25
CA ALA A 260 22.33 -34.31 0.71
C ALA A 260 22.26 -33.02 -0.14
N LEU A 261 23.14 -32.04 0.10
CA LEU A 261 23.22 -30.80 -0.70
C LEU A 261 23.77 -31.03 -2.12
N PHE A 262 24.59 -32.06 -2.30
CA PHE A 262 25.17 -32.43 -3.60
C PHE A 262 24.46 -33.63 -4.21
N ARG A 263 23.84 -34.48 -3.39
CA ARG A 263 23.04 -35.64 -3.82
C ARG A 263 21.71 -35.70 -3.06
N PRO A 264 20.71 -34.91 -3.49
CA PRO A 264 19.38 -34.88 -2.85
C PRO A 264 18.64 -36.22 -2.90
N GLU A 265 19.00 -37.12 -3.82
CA GLU A 265 18.46 -38.48 -3.91
C GLU A 265 18.55 -39.26 -2.59
N ILE A 266 19.55 -38.96 -1.75
CA ILE A 266 19.79 -39.65 -0.46
C ILE A 266 18.66 -39.35 0.54
N ILE A 267 18.02 -38.17 0.44
CA ILE A 267 16.88 -37.77 1.27
C ILE A 267 15.54 -38.06 0.59
N GLY A 268 15.55 -38.66 -0.61
CA GLY A 268 14.35 -38.97 -1.39
C GLY A 268 13.79 -37.80 -2.18
N HIS A 269 14.57 -36.73 -2.37
CA HIS A 269 14.22 -35.62 -3.26
C HIS A 269 14.67 -35.92 -4.69
N GLU A 270 13.83 -35.56 -5.67
CA GLU A 270 14.14 -35.66 -7.11
C GLU A 270 14.93 -34.45 -7.64
N ASP A 271 15.23 -33.48 -6.76
CA ASP A 271 16.00 -32.29 -7.10
C ASP A 271 17.46 -32.60 -7.44
N VAL A 272 18.04 -31.74 -8.28
CA VAL A 272 19.47 -31.78 -8.62
C VAL A 272 20.34 -31.20 -7.51
N GLY A 273 21.60 -31.63 -7.42
CA GLY A 273 22.54 -31.11 -6.42
C GLY A 273 22.93 -29.64 -6.64
N ALA A 274 23.37 -28.95 -5.58
CA ALA A 274 23.74 -27.53 -5.63
C ALA A 274 24.78 -27.17 -6.71
N HIS A 275 25.73 -28.07 -6.96
CA HIS A 275 26.72 -27.94 -8.03
C HIS A 275 26.08 -27.94 -9.43
N GLN A 276 25.10 -28.80 -9.68
CA GLN A 276 24.34 -28.84 -10.94
C GLN A 276 23.44 -27.63 -11.08
N VAL A 277 22.78 -27.17 -10.01
CA VAL A 277 21.99 -25.92 -10.01
C VAL A 277 22.84 -24.73 -10.48
N LEU A 278 24.07 -24.62 -9.98
CA LEU A 278 25.02 -23.59 -10.39
C LEU A 278 25.39 -23.72 -11.88
N MET A 279 25.70 -24.92 -12.33
CA MET A 279 26.06 -25.20 -13.73
C MET A 279 24.90 -24.91 -14.69
N ASP A 280 23.69 -25.32 -14.33
CA ASP A 280 22.48 -25.07 -15.09
C ASP A 280 22.17 -23.58 -15.20
N ALA A 281 22.36 -22.82 -14.11
CA ALA A 281 22.17 -21.38 -14.12
C ALA A 281 23.16 -20.68 -15.08
N ILE A 282 24.44 -21.08 -15.04
CA ILE A 282 25.46 -20.57 -15.98
C ILE A 282 25.15 -21.04 -17.43
N GLY A 283 24.70 -22.28 -17.59
CA GLY A 283 24.37 -22.87 -18.89
C GLY A 283 23.13 -22.28 -19.57
N ARG A 284 22.25 -21.64 -18.80
CA ARG A 284 21.09 -20.87 -19.33
C ARG A 284 21.41 -19.43 -19.65
N ALA A 285 22.54 -18.90 -19.17
CA ALA A 285 23.00 -17.58 -19.55
C ALA A 285 23.59 -17.58 -20.97
N ASP A 286 23.62 -16.40 -21.58
CA ASP A 286 24.18 -16.17 -22.91
C ASP A 286 25.63 -16.64 -22.99
N LEU A 287 26.00 -17.23 -24.14
CA LEU A 287 27.32 -17.87 -24.35
C LEU A 287 28.49 -16.95 -24.01
N ASP A 288 28.38 -15.67 -24.38
CA ASP A 288 29.42 -14.66 -24.18
C ASP A 288 29.67 -14.33 -22.70
N LEU A 289 28.64 -14.49 -21.86
CA LEU A 289 28.71 -14.15 -20.44
C LEU A 289 29.26 -15.29 -19.59
N ARG A 290 29.13 -16.55 -20.05
CA ARG A 290 29.49 -17.75 -19.27
C ARG A 290 30.93 -17.71 -18.75
N ARG A 291 31.87 -17.22 -19.57
CA ARG A 291 33.29 -17.11 -19.16
C ARG A 291 33.46 -16.18 -17.97
N GLN A 292 32.74 -15.06 -17.94
CA GLN A 292 32.78 -14.11 -16.83
C GLN A 292 32.05 -14.65 -15.60
N LEU A 293 30.96 -15.40 -15.80
CA LEU A 293 30.19 -16.04 -14.73
C LEU A 293 30.98 -17.15 -14.03
N TYR A 294 31.66 -18.05 -14.77
CA TYR A 294 32.56 -19.06 -14.18
C TYR A 294 33.73 -18.44 -13.40
N GLY A 295 34.23 -17.29 -13.86
CA GLY A 295 35.29 -16.54 -13.21
C GLY A 295 34.86 -15.76 -11.96
N ASN A 296 33.55 -15.68 -11.67
CA ASN A 296 32.99 -14.88 -10.59
C ASN A 296 31.81 -15.59 -9.90
N ILE A 297 32.08 -16.76 -9.30
CA ILE A 297 31.10 -17.45 -8.46
C ILE A 297 31.25 -16.94 -7.02
N VAL A 298 30.16 -16.50 -6.40
CA VAL A 298 30.13 -16.01 -5.01
C VAL A 298 29.22 -16.91 -4.16
N LEU A 299 29.73 -17.37 -3.03
CA LEU A 299 28.96 -18.14 -2.06
C LEU A 299 28.29 -17.24 -1.02
N SER A 300 27.00 -17.46 -0.78
CA SER A 300 26.18 -16.77 0.20
C SER A 300 25.34 -17.77 1.01
N GLY A 301 24.95 -17.39 2.22
CA GLY A 301 23.99 -18.13 3.03
C GLY A 301 24.63 -19.09 4.03
N GLY A 302 23.92 -19.34 5.13
CA GLY A 302 24.44 -20.06 6.30
C GLY A 302 24.85 -21.50 6.02
N THR A 303 24.20 -22.19 5.09
CA THR A 303 24.52 -23.59 4.77
C THR A 303 25.87 -23.74 4.05
N THR A 304 26.29 -22.70 3.32
CA THR A 304 27.62 -22.64 2.69
C THR A 304 28.77 -22.47 3.69
N LEU A 305 28.47 -22.24 4.98
CA LEU A 305 29.48 -22.22 6.06
C LEU A 305 30.01 -23.61 6.41
N THR A 306 29.36 -24.68 5.94
CA THR A 306 29.80 -26.06 6.17
C THR A 306 31.25 -26.22 5.72
N LYS A 307 32.10 -26.80 6.58
CA LYS A 307 33.53 -27.01 6.29
C LYS A 307 33.68 -27.87 5.03
N GLY A 308 34.57 -27.47 4.12
CA GLY A 308 34.79 -28.16 2.84
C GLY A 308 33.79 -27.82 1.72
N TYR A 309 32.78 -26.97 1.95
CA TYR A 309 31.76 -26.66 0.93
C TYR A 309 32.34 -26.06 -0.35
N GLY A 310 33.19 -25.05 -0.24
CA GLY A 310 33.80 -24.38 -1.40
C GLY A 310 34.74 -25.29 -2.19
N GLU A 311 35.53 -26.13 -1.50
CA GLU A 311 36.44 -27.09 -2.13
C GLU A 311 35.68 -28.20 -2.86
N ARG A 312 34.64 -28.74 -2.23
CA ARG A 312 33.76 -29.74 -2.85
C ARG A 312 33.05 -29.16 -4.07
N LEU A 313 32.49 -27.97 -3.95
CA LEU A 313 31.84 -27.30 -5.08
C LEU A 313 32.83 -27.05 -6.23
N LEU A 314 34.04 -26.57 -5.93
CA LEU A 314 35.08 -26.35 -6.94
C LEU A 314 35.45 -27.65 -7.66
N TYR A 315 35.56 -28.76 -6.92
CA TYR A 315 35.82 -30.07 -7.49
C TYR A 315 34.71 -30.48 -8.46
N GLU A 316 33.44 -30.47 -8.04
CA GLU A 316 32.31 -30.87 -8.87
C GLU A 316 32.13 -29.96 -10.11
N THR A 317 32.23 -28.63 -9.91
CA THR A 317 32.12 -27.65 -11.00
C THR A 317 33.23 -27.83 -12.03
N LYS A 318 34.47 -28.17 -11.62
CA LYS A 318 35.57 -28.45 -12.56
C LYS A 318 35.33 -29.68 -13.43
N HIS A 319 34.63 -30.69 -12.92
CA HIS A 319 34.34 -31.91 -13.69
C HIS A 319 33.17 -31.70 -14.67
N LEU A 320 32.24 -30.80 -14.35
CA LEU A 320 31.08 -30.49 -15.19
C LEU A 320 31.34 -29.36 -16.20
N ALA A 321 32.27 -28.45 -15.93
CA ALA A 321 32.55 -27.31 -16.80
C ALA A 321 33.44 -27.69 -18.00
N PRO A 322 33.34 -26.94 -19.12
CA PRO A 322 34.25 -27.11 -20.25
C PRO A 322 35.72 -26.92 -19.84
N PRO A 323 36.66 -27.71 -20.40
CA PRO A 323 38.06 -27.76 -19.96
C PRO A 323 38.81 -26.41 -20.08
N ASP A 324 38.35 -25.51 -20.94
CA ASP A 324 38.96 -24.20 -21.19
C ASP A 324 38.46 -23.08 -20.24
N MET A 325 37.52 -23.36 -19.33
CA MET A 325 36.94 -22.35 -18.44
C MET A 325 37.71 -22.22 -17.13
N LYS A 326 38.15 -20.99 -16.82
CA LYS A 326 38.77 -20.66 -15.53
C LYS A 326 37.70 -20.45 -14.45
N ILE A 327 37.54 -21.44 -13.57
CA ILE A 327 36.59 -21.38 -12.46
C ILE A 327 37.22 -20.67 -11.26
N LYS A 328 36.52 -19.69 -10.70
CA LYS A 328 36.92 -19.02 -9.46
C LYS A 328 35.71 -18.89 -8.54
N ILE A 329 35.82 -19.50 -7.36
CA ILE A 329 34.81 -19.44 -6.30
C ILE A 329 35.33 -18.53 -5.20
N SER A 330 34.55 -17.51 -4.88
CA SER A 330 34.78 -16.57 -3.78
C SER A 330 33.90 -16.97 -2.60
N ALA A 331 34.51 -17.31 -1.48
CA ALA A 331 33.82 -17.67 -0.25
C ALA A 331 34.23 -16.72 0.89
N PRO A 332 33.60 -15.54 1.01
CA PRO A 332 33.89 -14.62 2.10
C PRO A 332 33.69 -15.29 3.47
N PRO A 333 34.52 -14.98 4.49
CA PRO A 333 34.32 -15.51 5.84
C PRO A 333 32.97 -15.08 6.44
N GLU A 334 32.50 -13.87 6.12
CA GLU A 334 31.24 -13.29 6.60
C GLU A 334 30.02 -13.62 5.71
N ARG A 335 30.08 -14.72 4.94
CA ARG A 335 29.03 -15.08 3.95
C ARG A 335 27.67 -15.50 4.53
N ASN A 336 27.56 -15.64 5.85
CA ASN A 336 26.27 -15.74 6.52
C ASN A 336 25.56 -14.39 6.63
N HIS A 337 26.29 -13.27 6.52
CA HIS A 337 25.80 -11.89 6.61
C HIS A 337 26.10 -11.07 5.34
N SER A 338 26.68 -11.68 4.29
CA SER A 338 27.09 -11.01 3.05
C SER A 338 25.95 -10.26 2.35
N GLN A 339 24.70 -10.64 2.58
CA GLN A 339 23.53 -9.94 2.05
C GLN A 339 23.38 -8.52 2.64
N ARG A 340 24.03 -8.18 3.76
CA ARG A 340 23.93 -6.88 4.44
C ARG A 340 25.15 -5.98 4.21
N THR A 341 26.37 -6.50 4.18
CA THR A 341 27.56 -5.68 3.86
C THR A 341 27.45 -5.03 2.48
N GLY A 342 26.69 -5.65 1.58
CA GLY A 342 26.38 -5.12 0.25
C GLY A 342 25.26 -4.09 0.24
N MET A 343 24.66 -3.77 1.39
CA MET A 343 23.62 -2.77 1.59
C MET A 343 24.19 -1.41 2.02
N ALA A 344 25.43 -1.36 2.52
CA ALA A 344 26.14 -0.12 2.79
C ALA A 344 26.61 0.59 1.49
N VAL A 345 26.67 -0.16 0.39
CA VAL A 345 27.26 0.27 -0.90
C VAL A 345 26.25 0.85 -1.93
N PRO A 346 24.98 0.38 -2.09
CA PRO A 346 24.16 0.77 -3.23
C PRO A 346 23.46 2.12 -3.04
N HIS A 347 23.22 2.55 -1.79
CA HIS A 347 22.48 3.78 -1.52
C HIS A 347 23.25 5.05 -1.95
N ALA A 348 24.59 4.98 -2.04
CA ALA A 348 25.41 6.09 -2.54
C ALA A 348 25.60 6.09 -4.07
N ALA A 349 25.43 4.94 -4.75
CA ALA A 349 25.77 4.78 -6.17
C ALA A 349 24.53 4.66 -7.09
N HIS A 350 23.49 3.93 -6.69
CA HIS A 350 22.29 3.72 -7.55
C HIS A 350 21.25 4.83 -7.46
N ALA A 351 21.23 5.60 -6.38
CA ALA A 351 20.36 6.78 -6.24
C ALA A 351 20.69 7.90 -7.25
N LYS A 352 21.89 7.88 -7.85
CA LYS A 352 22.34 8.89 -8.82
C LYS A 352 22.02 8.58 -10.29
N GLU A 353 21.74 7.33 -10.66
CA GLU A 353 21.56 6.96 -12.08
C GLU A 353 20.12 6.62 -12.50
N ASN A 354 19.20 6.34 -11.56
CA ASN A 354 17.82 5.94 -11.90
C ASN A 354 16.71 6.86 -11.37
N GLY A 355 16.99 8.17 -11.24
CA GLY A 355 15.94 9.18 -11.07
C GLY A 355 15.04 8.98 -9.84
N GLU A 356 15.62 8.59 -8.71
CA GLU A 356 14.97 8.74 -7.42
C GLU A 356 15.01 10.21 -7.00
N ALA A 357 13.89 10.70 -6.48
CA ALA A 357 13.68 12.11 -6.18
C ALA A 357 14.75 12.63 -5.19
N PRO A 358 15.43 13.74 -5.49
CA PRO A 358 16.30 14.38 -4.51
C PRO A 358 15.41 14.99 -3.41
N SER A 359 15.68 14.62 -2.16
CA SER A 359 15.48 15.56 -1.07
C SER A 359 16.66 16.54 -1.15
N GLU A 360 16.37 17.79 -1.51
CA GLU A 360 17.39 18.82 -1.59
C GLU A 360 17.96 19.16 -0.19
N ASP A 361 19.26 19.39 -0.21
CA ASP A 361 20.19 19.57 0.89
C ASP A 361 19.96 20.82 1.76
N SER A 362 20.32 20.63 3.04
CA SER A 362 20.93 21.55 3.99
C SER A 362 20.80 23.08 3.77
N SER A 363 19.98 23.70 4.62
CA SER A 363 20.29 25.02 5.20
C SER A 363 19.98 25.03 6.69
N GLY A 364 20.92 25.51 7.50
CA GLY A 364 20.84 25.63 8.95
C GLY A 364 19.75 26.60 9.47
N PRO A 365 19.76 26.89 10.79
CA PRO A 365 18.57 27.11 11.60
C PRO A 365 17.90 28.46 11.35
N GLN A 366 16.81 28.49 10.58
CA GLN A 366 15.94 29.66 10.47
C GLN A 366 14.44 29.37 10.43
N GLU A 367 13.99 28.13 10.64
CA GLU A 367 12.60 27.74 10.34
C GLU A 367 11.79 27.24 11.54
N LEU A 368 11.90 27.90 12.69
CA LEU A 368 10.93 27.75 13.79
C LEU A 368 9.88 28.88 13.83
N ASP A 369 10.08 29.98 13.09
CA ASP A 369 9.19 31.15 13.15
C ASP A 369 7.98 31.09 12.20
N ALA A 370 7.91 30.15 11.25
CA ALA A 370 6.78 30.04 10.31
C ALA A 370 5.55 29.31 10.89
N TYR A 371 5.67 28.71 12.08
CA TYR A 371 4.64 27.86 12.69
C TYR A 371 3.74 28.59 13.70
N SER A 372 4.18 29.75 14.21
CA SER A 372 3.44 30.52 15.22
C SER A 372 2.15 31.15 14.67
N ASP A 373 2.08 31.40 13.36
CA ASP A 373 0.96 32.13 12.75
C ASP A 373 -0.21 31.22 12.34
N LEU A 374 0.02 29.90 12.20
CA LEU A 374 -0.98 28.96 11.71
C LEU A 374 -1.80 28.29 12.81
N VAL A 375 -1.29 28.25 14.03
CA VAL A 375 -1.98 27.70 15.20
C VAL A 375 -1.59 28.51 16.43
N ASP A 376 -2.56 29.11 17.11
CA ASP A 376 -2.31 29.75 18.40
C ASP A 376 -2.00 28.66 19.42
N LEU A 377 -0.71 28.42 19.64
CA LEU A 377 -0.18 27.37 20.51
C LEU A 377 -0.77 27.42 21.93
N ALA A 378 -1.18 28.61 22.40
CA ALA A 378 -1.80 28.77 23.71
C ALA A 378 -3.21 28.15 23.80
N THR A 379 -3.91 28.01 22.67
CA THR A 379 -5.28 27.50 22.62
C THR A 379 -5.38 26.00 22.30
N LEU A 380 -4.33 25.40 21.73
CA LEU A 380 -4.29 23.98 21.38
C LEU A 380 -4.49 23.05 22.58
N ASP A 381 -3.95 23.42 23.73
CA ASP A 381 -3.97 22.58 24.94
C ASP A 381 -5.21 22.80 25.81
N THR A 382 -6.14 23.64 25.36
CA THR A 382 -7.41 23.83 26.07
C THR A 382 -8.33 22.64 25.83
N SER A 383 -8.89 22.08 26.91
CA SER A 383 -9.76 20.90 26.80
C SER A 383 -11.05 21.21 26.04
N ARG A 384 -11.56 20.20 25.34
CA ARG A 384 -12.84 20.26 24.62
C ARG A 384 -13.78 19.18 25.16
N GLN A 385 -15.03 19.56 25.39
CA GLN A 385 -16.09 18.64 25.76
C GLN A 385 -16.81 18.16 24.49
N TYR A 386 -16.86 16.85 24.31
CA TYR A 386 -17.58 16.16 23.24
C TYR A 386 -17.83 14.70 23.61
N THR A 387 -18.84 14.08 23.03
CA THR A 387 -19.15 12.65 23.17
C THR A 387 -19.02 11.95 21.83
N ILE A 388 -18.14 10.95 21.74
CA ILE A 388 -18.01 10.15 20.51
C ILE A 388 -19.28 9.31 20.32
N ILE A 389 -19.89 9.40 19.14
CA ILE A 389 -21.08 8.63 18.78
C ILE A 389 -20.65 7.34 18.08
N ARG A 390 -19.82 7.45 17.04
CA ARG A 390 -19.31 6.30 16.29
C ARG A 390 -18.02 6.63 15.55
N ARG A 391 -17.25 5.60 15.23
CA ARG A 391 -16.14 5.69 14.27
C ARG A 391 -16.75 5.72 12.86
N SER A 392 -16.37 6.72 12.06
CA SER A 392 -16.89 6.91 10.70
C SER A 392 -15.98 6.31 9.63
N GLY A 393 -14.69 6.20 9.92
CA GLY A 393 -13.71 5.61 9.01
C GLY A 393 -12.28 5.71 9.54
N SER A 394 -11.37 5.04 8.84
CA SER A 394 -9.92 5.11 9.03
C SER A 394 -9.27 5.43 7.70
N GLY A 395 -8.36 6.41 7.67
CA GLY A 395 -7.59 6.79 6.48
C GLY A 395 -6.12 7.02 6.79
N ALA A 396 -5.32 7.36 5.77
CA ALA A 396 -3.86 7.49 5.82
C ALA A 396 -3.31 8.45 6.92
N PHE A 397 -4.15 9.35 7.44
CA PHE A 397 -3.74 10.35 8.45
C PHE A 397 -4.39 10.13 9.82
N GLY A 398 -5.16 9.06 9.99
CA GLY A 398 -5.74 8.66 11.27
C GLY A 398 -7.22 8.34 11.22
N GLU A 399 -7.85 8.42 12.38
CA GLU A 399 -9.22 7.93 12.59
C GLU A 399 -10.22 9.09 12.57
N VAL A 400 -11.32 8.92 11.85
CA VAL A 400 -12.41 9.90 11.79
C VAL A 400 -13.57 9.42 12.64
N TYR A 401 -13.99 10.26 13.59
CA TYR A 401 -15.11 9.99 14.49
C TYR A 401 -16.24 10.97 14.24
N ILE A 402 -17.47 10.49 14.35
CA ILE A 402 -18.64 11.35 14.49
C ILE A 402 -18.89 11.54 15.98
N ALA A 403 -18.98 12.79 16.42
CA ALA A 403 -19.15 13.14 17.82
C ALA A 403 -20.24 14.20 18.02
N ASP A 404 -20.87 14.20 19.19
CA ASP A 404 -21.71 15.29 19.69
C ASP A 404 -20.84 16.33 20.40
N TRP A 405 -20.81 17.55 19.89
CA TRP A 405 -19.92 18.62 20.33
C TRP A 405 -20.56 19.48 21.43
N HIS A 406 -19.88 19.61 22.57
CA HIS A 406 -20.40 20.38 23.72
C HIS A 406 -19.68 21.71 23.92
N SER A 407 -18.51 21.89 23.33
CA SER A 407 -17.71 23.12 23.43
C SER A 407 -18.30 24.28 22.60
N PRO A 408 -17.85 25.54 22.82
CA PRO A 408 -18.19 26.65 21.94
C PRO A 408 -17.77 26.37 20.49
N MET A 409 -18.52 26.93 19.54
CA MET A 409 -18.23 26.85 18.10
C MET A 409 -17.80 28.23 17.60
N PRO A 410 -17.03 28.31 16.49
CA PRO A 410 -16.73 29.58 15.86
C PRO A 410 -18.00 30.38 15.54
N THR A 411 -17.93 31.70 15.72
CA THR A 411 -19.03 32.60 15.38
C THR A 411 -19.38 32.48 13.90
N GLY A 412 -20.62 32.08 13.59
CA GLY A 412 -21.06 31.85 12.20
C GLY A 412 -20.78 30.45 11.65
N ALA A 413 -20.38 29.49 12.49
CA ALA A 413 -20.27 28.09 12.08
C ALA A 413 -21.61 27.57 11.50
N MET A 414 -21.57 27.06 10.27
CA MET A 414 -22.74 26.48 9.63
C MET A 414 -23.20 25.24 10.40
N VAL A 415 -24.50 25.05 10.57
CA VAL A 415 -25.02 23.82 11.16
C VAL A 415 -24.96 22.71 10.09
N PRO A 416 -24.30 21.57 10.36
CA PRO A 416 -24.29 20.44 9.42
C PRO A 416 -25.70 19.99 9.06
N ALA A 417 -25.94 19.72 7.77
CA ALA A 417 -27.26 19.30 7.29
C ALA A 417 -27.78 17.99 7.91
N MET A 418 -26.88 17.19 8.50
CA MET A 418 -27.22 16.00 9.29
C MET A 418 -27.95 16.30 10.61
N GLN A 419 -27.87 17.53 11.14
CA GLN A 419 -28.52 17.93 12.39
C GLN A 419 -29.97 18.40 12.19
N HIS A 420 -30.45 18.44 10.96
CA HIS A 420 -31.83 18.86 10.70
C HIS A 420 -32.81 17.76 11.12
N SER A 421 -33.89 18.15 11.82
CA SER A 421 -34.88 17.22 12.39
C SER A 421 -35.54 16.26 11.40
N TYR A 422 -35.58 16.62 10.12
CA TYR A 422 -36.20 15.83 9.06
C TYR A 422 -35.21 14.88 8.37
N THR A 423 -33.91 15.12 8.47
CA THR A 423 -32.90 14.27 7.80
C THR A 423 -32.55 13.09 8.69
N ARG A 424 -32.20 13.31 9.97
CA ARG A 424 -31.79 12.23 10.87
C ARG A 424 -32.33 12.45 12.29
N PRO A 425 -33.48 11.83 12.66
CA PRO A 425 -34.06 11.96 13.99
C PRO A 425 -33.10 11.60 15.13
N ALA A 426 -32.18 10.65 14.91
CA ALA A 426 -31.18 10.20 15.88
C ALA A 426 -30.17 11.29 16.32
N TYR A 427 -30.08 12.39 15.56
CA TYR A 427 -29.16 13.51 15.83
C TYR A 427 -29.88 14.79 16.27
N VAL A 428 -31.21 14.74 16.46
CA VAL A 428 -31.98 15.88 16.94
C VAL A 428 -31.50 16.29 18.33
N GLY A 429 -31.22 17.58 18.49
CA GLY A 429 -30.70 18.15 19.74
C GLY A 429 -29.20 17.96 19.98
N LYS A 430 -28.47 17.30 19.06
CA LYS A 430 -27.02 17.09 19.14
C LYS A 430 -26.27 17.99 18.17
N ARG A 431 -25.08 18.46 18.56
CA ARG A 431 -24.17 19.21 17.67
C ARG A 431 -23.15 18.26 17.06
N ILE A 432 -23.58 17.51 16.06
CA ILE A 432 -22.76 16.56 15.31
C ILE A 432 -21.58 17.22 14.60
N VAL A 433 -20.36 16.73 14.82
CA VAL A 433 -19.13 17.12 14.13
C VAL A 433 -18.33 15.88 13.70
N ALA A 434 -17.45 16.05 12.71
CA ALA A 434 -16.48 15.04 12.32
C ALA A 434 -15.11 15.38 12.94
N ILE A 435 -14.55 14.50 13.75
CA ILE A 435 -13.25 14.68 14.41
C ILE A 435 -12.24 13.75 13.77
N LYS A 436 -11.28 14.33 13.04
CA LYS A 436 -10.11 13.64 12.48
C LYS A 436 -9.01 13.65 13.55
N ARG A 437 -8.60 12.47 14.02
CA ARG A 437 -7.54 12.29 15.02
C ARG A 437 -6.25 11.86 14.37
N CYS A 438 -5.20 12.66 14.51
CA CYS A 438 -3.87 12.43 13.96
C CYS A 438 -2.82 12.44 15.08
N ARG A 439 -1.67 11.76 14.93
CA ARG A 439 -0.55 11.93 15.88
C ARG A 439 0.09 13.29 15.69
N VAL A 440 0.39 14.01 16.79
CA VAL A 440 0.93 15.38 16.74
C VAL A 440 2.28 15.44 16.01
N ALA A 441 3.14 14.44 16.22
CA ALA A 441 4.45 14.35 15.57
C ALA A 441 4.34 14.25 14.03
N THR A 442 3.37 13.49 13.52
CA THR A 442 3.07 13.35 12.07
C THR A 442 2.38 14.59 11.49
N ALA A 443 1.59 15.29 12.31
CA ALA A 443 0.75 16.41 11.91
C ALA A 443 1.51 17.70 11.66
N LEU A 444 2.61 17.95 12.39
CA LEU A 444 3.34 19.22 12.42
C LEU A 444 4.70 19.18 11.70
N THR A 445 5.04 18.06 11.04
CA THR A 445 6.28 17.95 10.24
C THR A 445 6.21 18.80 8.98
N GLN A 446 7.33 19.44 8.61
CA GLN A 446 7.47 20.16 7.35
C GLN A 446 7.01 19.32 6.15
N GLY A 447 6.16 19.89 5.31
CA GLY A 447 5.64 19.22 4.11
C GLY A 447 4.48 18.24 4.34
N SER A 448 3.96 18.12 5.58
CA SER A 448 2.79 17.28 5.83
C SER A 448 1.58 17.77 5.03
N THR A 449 0.82 16.83 4.45
CA THR A 449 -0.44 17.13 3.77
C THR A 449 -1.44 17.79 4.72
N LEU A 450 -1.38 17.47 6.01
CA LEU A 450 -2.24 18.06 7.03
C LEU A 450 -1.94 19.55 7.27
N LEU A 451 -0.68 19.94 7.29
CA LEU A 451 -0.32 21.37 7.37
C LEU A 451 -0.79 22.13 6.13
N ASN A 452 -0.69 21.52 4.94
CA ASN A 452 -1.22 22.12 3.72
C ASN A 452 -2.76 22.24 3.77
N GLU A 453 -3.45 21.20 4.27
CA GLU A 453 -4.90 21.16 4.48
C GLU A 453 -5.34 22.29 5.42
N LEU A 454 -4.69 22.42 6.59
CA LEU A 454 -4.98 23.44 7.57
C LEU A 454 -4.64 24.86 7.06
N HIS A 455 -3.52 25.02 6.37
CA HIS A 455 -3.11 26.29 5.78
C HIS A 455 -4.11 26.76 4.70
N ALA A 456 -4.56 25.87 3.83
CA ALA A 456 -5.58 26.17 2.82
C ALA A 456 -6.92 26.52 3.47
N LEU A 457 -7.41 25.68 4.39
CA LEU A 457 -8.71 25.86 5.05
C LEU A 457 -8.79 27.11 5.94
N ARG A 458 -7.69 27.57 6.53
CA ARG A 458 -7.67 28.83 7.29
C ARG A 458 -7.62 30.07 6.40
N LYS A 459 -7.02 29.99 5.21
CA LYS A 459 -6.91 31.12 4.27
C LYS A 459 -8.12 31.27 3.35
N ILE A 460 -8.78 30.16 3.00
CA ILE A 460 -9.99 30.17 2.17
C ILE A 460 -11.20 30.47 3.07
N PRO A 461 -11.97 31.55 2.83
CA PRO A 461 -13.16 31.85 3.62
C PRO A 461 -14.19 30.72 3.54
N ALA A 462 -15.00 30.55 4.59
CA ALA A 462 -16.06 29.54 4.60
C ALA A 462 -17.04 29.72 3.42
N HIS A 463 -17.42 28.62 2.77
CA HIS A 463 -18.35 28.61 1.65
C HIS A 463 -19.32 27.42 1.75
N PRO A 464 -20.60 27.57 1.32
CA PRO A 464 -21.59 26.50 1.43
C PRO A 464 -21.21 25.17 0.79
N ASN A 465 -20.35 25.18 -0.24
CA ASN A 465 -19.91 24.00 -0.99
C ASN A 465 -18.45 23.58 -0.72
N THR A 466 -17.83 24.07 0.35
CA THR A 466 -16.52 23.59 0.84
C THR A 466 -16.66 23.15 2.28
N ILE A 467 -15.96 22.08 2.68
CA ILE A 467 -16.04 21.59 4.06
C ILE A 467 -15.50 22.63 5.04
N ALA A 468 -16.26 22.91 6.10
CA ALA A 468 -15.85 23.88 7.10
C ALA A 468 -14.96 23.23 8.17
N LEU A 469 -13.89 23.94 8.52
CA LEU A 469 -13.06 23.66 9.70
C LEU A 469 -13.64 24.42 10.89
N TYR A 470 -13.99 23.71 11.97
CA TYR A 470 -14.58 24.28 13.17
C TYR A 470 -13.55 24.51 14.28
N ASP A 471 -12.65 23.56 14.53
CA ASP A 471 -11.71 23.68 15.64
C ASP A 471 -10.49 22.79 15.44
N ILE A 472 -9.39 23.10 16.13
CA ILE A 472 -8.17 22.30 16.19
C ILE A 472 -7.69 22.30 17.64
N PHE A 473 -7.53 21.13 18.24
CA PHE A 473 -7.02 21.01 19.61
C PHE A 473 -6.13 19.78 19.78
N ARG A 474 -5.32 19.77 20.85
CA ARG A 474 -4.43 18.68 21.21
C ARG A 474 -4.94 18.01 22.49
N GLU A 475 -5.06 16.70 22.44
CA GLU A 475 -5.47 15.89 23.60
C GLU A 475 -4.73 14.54 23.53
N ASN A 476 -4.10 14.12 24.63
CA ASN A 476 -3.39 12.82 24.74
C ASN A 476 -2.36 12.57 23.61
N ASN A 477 -1.51 13.57 23.31
CA ASN A 477 -0.52 13.52 22.20
C ASN A 477 -1.11 13.26 20.80
N LYS A 478 -2.42 13.50 20.63
CA LYS A 478 -3.10 13.47 19.33
C LYS A 478 -3.65 14.85 18.99
N LEU A 479 -3.45 15.25 17.74
CA LEU A 479 -4.09 16.42 17.16
C LEU A 479 -5.51 16.02 16.71
N HIS A 480 -6.49 16.79 17.14
CA HIS A 480 -7.90 16.61 16.83
C HIS A 480 -8.33 17.78 15.96
N ILE A 481 -8.77 17.47 14.75
CA ILE A 481 -9.23 18.46 13.79
C ILE A 481 -10.72 18.26 13.59
N VAL A 482 -11.49 19.28 13.90
CA VAL A 482 -12.95 19.24 13.97
C VAL A 482 -13.51 19.89 12.71
N PHE A 483 -14.22 19.10 11.92
CA PHE A 483 -14.86 19.50 10.68
C PHE A 483 -16.38 19.44 10.77
N GLU A 484 -17.02 20.11 9.83
CA GLU A 484 -18.40 19.83 9.46
C GLU A 484 -18.61 18.33 9.17
N CYS A 485 -19.68 17.75 9.73
CA CYS A 485 -20.01 16.35 9.51
C CYS A 485 -20.92 16.18 8.30
N MET A 486 -20.51 15.31 7.37
CA MET A 486 -21.29 14.90 6.20
C MET A 486 -21.61 13.39 6.30
N GLU A 487 -22.57 12.92 5.51
CA GLU A 487 -23.11 11.56 5.65
C GLU A 487 -22.23 10.49 4.97
N GLY A 488 -21.75 10.80 3.77
CA GLY A 488 -20.94 9.92 2.95
C GLY A 488 -20.22 10.72 1.86
N ASN A 489 -19.84 10.05 0.77
CA ASN A 489 -19.19 10.68 -0.37
C ASN A 489 -19.86 10.33 -1.71
N LEU A 490 -19.53 11.08 -2.75
CA LEU A 490 -20.13 10.93 -4.08
C LEU A 490 -19.82 9.56 -4.70
N TYR A 491 -18.64 9.00 -4.43
CA TYR A 491 -18.29 7.64 -4.87
C TYR A 491 -19.31 6.60 -4.39
N GLN A 492 -19.66 6.63 -3.11
CA GLN A 492 -20.66 5.74 -2.53
C GLN A 492 -22.02 5.91 -3.19
N LEU A 493 -22.43 7.14 -3.50
CA LEU A 493 -23.69 7.42 -4.20
C LEU A 493 -23.69 6.91 -5.64
N ILE A 494 -22.57 6.99 -6.37
CA ILE A 494 -22.45 6.43 -7.73
C ILE A 494 -22.55 4.91 -7.66
N LYS A 495 -21.81 4.27 -6.74
CA LYS A 495 -21.79 2.81 -6.60
C LYS A 495 -23.13 2.23 -6.12
N SER A 496 -23.86 2.93 -5.25
CA SER A 496 -25.15 2.47 -4.75
C SER A 496 -26.23 2.41 -5.83
N ARG A 497 -26.03 3.05 -6.99
CA ARG A 497 -26.99 3.03 -8.11
C ARG A 497 -27.16 1.68 -8.78
N LYS A 498 -26.18 0.79 -8.72
CA LYS A 498 -26.23 -0.55 -9.36
C LYS A 498 -26.74 -0.51 -10.82
N GLY A 499 -26.31 0.50 -11.60
CA GLY A 499 -26.70 0.69 -13.00
C GLY A 499 -27.96 1.55 -13.24
N LEU A 500 -28.68 1.97 -12.20
CA LEU A 500 -29.82 2.87 -12.33
C LEU A 500 -29.35 4.33 -12.53
N PRO A 501 -29.60 4.98 -13.68
CA PRO A 501 -29.08 6.31 -13.97
C PRO A 501 -29.58 7.35 -12.96
N MET A 502 -28.76 8.35 -12.65
CA MET A 502 -29.19 9.47 -11.79
C MET A 502 -30.20 10.35 -12.54
N ALA A 503 -31.15 10.94 -11.81
CA ALA A 503 -31.99 11.99 -12.38
C ALA A 503 -31.11 13.13 -12.89
N PRO A 504 -31.34 13.67 -14.11
CA PRO A 504 -30.47 14.72 -14.63
C PRO A 504 -30.42 15.99 -13.77
N GLY A 505 -31.52 16.31 -13.08
CA GLY A 505 -31.54 17.40 -12.12
C GLY A 505 -30.70 17.16 -10.88
N LEU A 506 -30.55 15.90 -10.44
CA LEU A 506 -29.59 15.56 -9.39
C LEU A 506 -28.15 15.76 -9.89
N VAL A 507 -27.83 15.30 -11.11
CA VAL A 507 -26.50 15.51 -11.71
C VAL A 507 -26.19 17.00 -11.84
N ALA A 508 -27.12 17.79 -12.38
CA ALA A 508 -26.97 19.24 -12.53
C ALA A 508 -26.78 19.94 -11.17
N SER A 509 -27.56 19.53 -10.15
CA SER A 509 -27.48 20.09 -8.79
C SER A 509 -26.13 19.80 -8.13
N VAL A 510 -25.64 18.57 -8.21
CA VAL A 510 -24.33 18.21 -7.63
C VAL A 510 -23.19 18.87 -8.40
N ALA A 511 -23.27 18.94 -9.74
CA ALA A 511 -22.30 19.64 -10.56
C ALA A 511 -22.22 21.14 -10.23
N ASP A 512 -23.35 21.86 -10.14
CA ASP A 512 -23.38 23.29 -9.75
C ASP A 512 -22.72 23.50 -8.37
N GLN A 513 -23.03 22.63 -7.40
CA GLN A 513 -22.44 22.68 -6.06
C GLN A 513 -20.92 22.47 -6.07
N MET A 514 -20.43 21.43 -6.76
CA MET A 514 -18.99 21.18 -6.92
C MET A 514 -18.27 22.35 -7.61
N PHE A 515 -18.89 22.90 -8.66
CA PHE A 515 -18.30 23.95 -9.48
C PHE A 515 -18.22 25.27 -8.71
N ARG A 516 -19.25 25.62 -7.92
CA ARG A 516 -19.21 26.76 -7.00
C ARG A 516 -18.14 26.59 -5.92
N GLY A 517 -18.01 25.39 -5.37
CA GLY A 517 -16.96 25.06 -4.39
C GLY A 517 -15.56 25.32 -4.94
N ILE A 518 -15.23 24.75 -6.10
CA ILE A 518 -13.90 24.94 -6.71
C ILE A 518 -13.71 26.36 -7.26
N ALA A 519 -14.74 27.00 -7.82
CA ALA A 519 -14.67 28.41 -8.23
C ALA A 519 -14.28 29.31 -7.06
N HIS A 520 -14.83 29.05 -5.87
CA HIS A 520 -14.48 29.77 -4.65
C HIS A 520 -13.03 29.53 -4.22
N VAL A 521 -12.55 28.29 -4.28
CA VAL A 521 -11.15 27.93 -3.98
C VAL A 521 -10.19 28.65 -4.95
N HIS A 522 -10.48 28.62 -6.25
CA HIS A 522 -9.69 29.28 -7.30
C HIS A 522 -9.66 30.81 -7.13
N LYS A 523 -10.82 31.41 -6.79
CA LYS A 523 -10.93 32.86 -6.55
C LYS A 523 -10.03 33.35 -5.41
N HIS A 524 -9.77 32.50 -4.42
CA HIS A 524 -8.94 32.83 -3.26
C HIS A 524 -7.48 32.39 -3.44
N GLY A 525 -7.05 32.12 -4.68
CA GLY A 525 -5.64 31.90 -4.99
C GLY A 525 -5.16 30.47 -4.71
N PHE A 526 -6.06 29.49 -4.59
CA PHE A 526 -5.73 28.08 -4.37
C PHE A 526 -6.29 27.19 -5.48
N PHE A 527 -5.75 25.99 -5.61
CA PHE A 527 -6.32 24.91 -6.43
C PHE A 527 -6.16 23.58 -5.71
N HIS A 528 -7.12 22.67 -5.90
CA HIS A 528 -7.33 21.51 -5.04
C HIS A 528 -6.36 20.36 -5.32
N ARG A 529 -6.09 20.09 -6.60
CA ARG A 529 -5.18 19.05 -7.11
C ARG A 529 -5.70 17.61 -6.93
N ASP A 530 -6.37 17.27 -5.83
CA ASP A 530 -6.83 15.90 -5.54
C ASP A 530 -8.33 15.66 -5.80
N MET A 531 -8.91 16.21 -6.87
CA MET A 531 -10.34 16.00 -7.12
C MET A 531 -10.64 14.56 -7.56
N LYS A 532 -11.56 13.92 -6.83
CA LYS A 532 -12.10 12.57 -7.06
C LYS A 532 -13.44 12.41 -6.32
N PRO A 533 -14.31 11.45 -6.68
CA PRO A 533 -15.63 11.31 -6.06
C PRO A 533 -15.59 11.05 -4.54
N GLU A 534 -14.50 10.49 -4.00
CA GLU A 534 -14.32 10.29 -2.56
C GLU A 534 -14.11 11.60 -1.79
N ASN A 535 -13.57 12.64 -2.44
CA ASN A 535 -13.29 13.95 -1.87
C ASN A 535 -14.46 14.94 -2.04
N VAL A 536 -15.58 14.48 -2.58
CA VAL A 536 -16.85 15.21 -2.63
C VAL A 536 -17.79 14.59 -1.60
N LEU A 537 -17.90 15.22 -0.44
CA LEU A 537 -18.74 14.75 0.64
C LEU A 537 -20.20 15.13 0.40
N ILE A 538 -21.11 14.23 0.74
CA ILE A 538 -22.54 14.38 0.48
C ILE A 538 -23.39 14.14 1.72
N THR A 539 -24.55 14.80 1.77
CA THR A 539 -25.62 14.52 2.74
C THR A 539 -26.96 14.48 2.01
N THR A 540 -27.72 13.41 2.24
CA THR A 540 -29.06 13.26 1.67
C THR A 540 -30.08 14.04 2.49
N LEU A 541 -30.82 14.94 1.84
CA LEU A 541 -31.81 15.81 2.48
C LEU A 541 -33.23 15.23 2.43
N GLY A 542 -33.52 14.40 1.42
CA GLY A 542 -34.84 13.86 1.16
C GLY A 542 -34.93 13.29 -0.25
N VAL A 543 -36.15 13.19 -0.78
CA VAL A 543 -36.42 12.72 -2.14
C VAL A 543 -37.06 13.85 -2.94
N GLY A 544 -36.50 14.14 -4.10
CA GLY A 544 -37.00 15.11 -5.07
C GLY A 544 -37.66 14.42 -6.25
N GLU A 545 -38.76 14.98 -6.73
CA GLU A 545 -39.39 14.59 -7.98
C GLU A 545 -38.84 15.47 -9.11
N TYR A 546 -37.89 14.93 -9.88
CA TYR A 546 -37.20 15.64 -10.94
C TYR A 546 -37.93 15.49 -12.29
N PRO A 547 -38.17 16.56 -13.04
CA PRO A 547 -38.71 16.45 -14.39
C PRO A 547 -37.71 15.75 -15.32
N LEU A 548 -38.21 14.88 -16.18
CA LEU A 548 -37.44 14.36 -17.31
C LEU A 548 -37.66 15.25 -18.53
N PRO A 549 -36.58 15.65 -19.21
CA PRO A 549 -36.65 16.64 -20.27
C PRO A 549 -37.43 16.13 -21.49
N GLY A 550 -38.20 17.03 -22.10
CA GLY A 550 -38.98 16.71 -23.30
C GLY A 550 -40.11 15.71 -23.03
N THR A 551 -40.43 15.43 -21.77
CA THR A 551 -41.52 14.53 -21.37
C THR A 551 -42.34 15.14 -20.23
N SER A 552 -43.59 14.70 -20.09
CA SER A 552 -44.41 15.02 -18.91
C SER A 552 -44.10 14.10 -17.70
N ILE A 553 -43.08 13.24 -17.83
CA ILE A 553 -42.75 12.20 -16.84
C ILE A 553 -41.72 12.77 -15.86
N THR A 554 -41.85 12.40 -14.60
CA THR A 554 -40.91 12.74 -13.53
C THR A 554 -40.15 11.49 -13.06
N ARG A 555 -39.00 11.70 -12.44
CA ARG A 555 -38.19 10.66 -11.78
C ARG A 555 -37.94 11.08 -10.35
N GLN A 556 -38.28 10.20 -9.41
CA GLN A 556 -37.90 10.40 -8.02
C GLN A 556 -36.43 10.04 -7.83
N ASP A 557 -35.70 10.92 -7.17
CA ASP A 557 -34.30 10.70 -6.82
C ASP A 557 -33.93 11.49 -5.55
N VAL A 558 -32.79 11.20 -4.94
CA VAL A 558 -32.35 11.87 -3.73
C VAL A 558 -32.08 13.36 -3.95
N LEU A 559 -32.29 14.16 -2.91
CA LEU A 559 -31.82 15.54 -2.80
C LEU A 559 -30.50 15.53 -2.05
N VAL A 560 -29.44 16.08 -2.64
CA VAL A 560 -28.08 16.00 -2.10
C VAL A 560 -27.49 17.38 -1.88
N LEU A 561 -26.97 17.60 -0.68
CA LEU A 561 -26.00 18.67 -0.39
C LEU A 561 -24.60 18.12 -0.63
N ALA A 562 -23.81 18.77 -1.47
CA ALA A 562 -22.44 18.39 -1.79
C ALA A 562 -21.42 19.46 -1.37
N LYS A 563 -20.32 19.02 -0.77
CA LYS A 563 -19.20 19.86 -0.34
C LYS A 563 -17.86 19.25 -0.74
N VAL A 564 -16.95 20.08 -1.24
CA VAL A 564 -15.56 19.71 -1.54
C VAL A 564 -14.77 19.58 -0.23
N ALA A 565 -14.00 18.51 -0.07
CA ALA A 565 -13.20 18.22 1.11
C ALA A 565 -11.81 17.68 0.73
N ASP A 566 -10.94 17.50 1.73
CA ASP A 566 -9.56 17.00 1.62
C ASP A 566 -8.61 17.92 0.82
N PHE A 567 -8.22 19.02 1.47
CA PHE A 567 -7.29 20.01 0.92
C PHE A 567 -5.82 19.63 1.13
N GLY A 568 -5.51 18.36 1.44
CA GLY A 568 -4.16 17.94 1.82
C GLY A 568 -3.08 18.10 0.75
N LEU A 569 -3.49 18.11 -0.53
CA LEU A 569 -2.61 18.38 -1.66
C LEU A 569 -2.82 19.78 -2.27
N ALA A 570 -3.72 20.60 -1.71
CA ALA A 570 -4.03 21.92 -2.23
C ALA A 570 -2.80 22.83 -2.18
N ARG A 571 -2.68 23.73 -3.17
CA ARG A 571 -1.57 24.71 -3.23
C ARG A 571 -2.03 26.08 -3.67
N SER A 572 -1.25 27.08 -3.26
CA SER A 572 -1.41 28.45 -3.73
C SER A 572 -0.96 28.58 -5.19
N LEU A 573 -1.71 29.36 -5.97
CA LEU A 573 -1.40 29.68 -7.36
C LEU A 573 -0.06 30.43 -7.51
N ASP A 574 0.42 31.08 -6.45
CA ASP A 574 1.68 31.85 -6.44
C ASP A 574 2.92 31.01 -6.08
N SER A 575 2.76 29.72 -5.78
CA SER A 575 3.89 28.86 -5.41
C SER A 575 4.80 28.52 -6.62
N LYS A 576 6.11 28.36 -6.39
CA LYS A 576 7.09 28.03 -7.45
C LYS A 576 7.28 26.51 -7.58
N SER A 577 7.44 26.06 -8.83
CA SER A 577 7.77 24.68 -9.28
C SER A 577 9.11 24.20 -8.66
N PRO A 578 9.34 22.89 -8.38
CA PRO A 578 8.65 21.71 -8.92
C PRO A 578 7.53 21.14 -8.05
N TYR A 579 6.45 20.72 -8.71
CA TYR A 579 5.31 20.07 -8.07
C TYR A 579 5.38 18.55 -8.21
N SER A 580 4.93 17.82 -7.19
CA SER A 580 4.85 16.34 -7.23
C SER A 580 3.92 15.85 -8.35
N GLY A 581 4.36 14.87 -9.13
CA GLY A 581 3.59 14.29 -10.25
C GLY A 581 2.57 13.22 -9.85
N TYR A 582 2.61 12.73 -8.60
CA TYR A 582 1.71 11.70 -8.11
C TYR A 582 0.58 12.32 -7.29
N ILE A 583 -0.59 12.50 -7.91
CA ILE A 583 -1.76 13.16 -7.32
C ILE A 583 -3.03 12.40 -7.72
N SER A 584 -3.95 12.13 -6.81
CA SER A 584 -5.26 11.50 -7.08
C SER A 584 -5.24 10.10 -7.68
N THR A 585 -6.40 9.45 -7.58
CA THR A 585 -6.76 8.27 -8.38
C THR A 585 -6.57 8.63 -9.85
N ARG A 586 -5.79 7.80 -10.55
CA ARG A 586 -5.26 8.08 -11.90
C ARG A 586 -6.32 8.54 -12.92
N TRP A 587 -7.54 8.04 -12.78
CA TRP A 587 -8.65 8.24 -13.72
C TRP A 587 -9.09 9.70 -13.90
N TYR A 588 -8.82 10.57 -12.91
CA TYR A 588 -9.22 11.98 -12.93
C TYR A 588 -8.07 12.94 -13.28
N ARG A 589 -6.86 12.42 -13.55
CA ARG A 589 -5.68 13.24 -13.85
C ARG A 589 -5.79 13.86 -15.24
N ALA A 590 -5.47 15.16 -15.32
CA ALA A 590 -5.37 15.89 -16.57
C ALA A 590 -4.11 15.48 -17.37
N PRO A 591 -4.09 15.62 -18.70
CA PRO A 591 -2.95 15.23 -19.54
C PRO A 591 -1.65 15.94 -19.16
N GLU A 592 -1.70 17.20 -18.75
CA GLU A 592 -0.53 17.96 -18.30
C GLU A 592 0.10 17.43 -17.01
N VAL A 593 -0.69 16.77 -16.15
CA VAL A 593 -0.18 16.09 -14.95
C VAL A 593 0.49 14.77 -15.34
N LEU A 594 -0.15 13.99 -16.24
CA LEU A 594 0.38 12.71 -16.74
C LEU A 594 1.68 12.88 -17.54
N LEU A 595 1.80 13.97 -18.29
CA LEU A 595 3.00 14.34 -19.03
C LEU A 595 4.05 15.10 -18.20
N ARG A 596 3.84 15.17 -16.88
CA ARG A 596 4.78 15.79 -15.91
C ARG A 596 5.17 17.22 -16.32
N SER A 597 4.19 18.02 -16.75
CA SER A 597 4.41 19.43 -17.05
C SER A 597 5.01 20.12 -15.82
N PRO A 598 6.10 20.91 -15.96
CA PRO A 598 6.68 21.65 -14.85
C PRO A 598 5.76 22.78 -14.36
N THR A 599 4.77 23.17 -15.18
CA THR A 599 3.84 24.26 -14.92
C THR A 599 2.41 23.76 -15.13
N TYR A 600 1.67 23.58 -14.03
CA TYR A 600 0.24 23.33 -14.02
C TYR A 600 -0.41 24.07 -12.85
N ALA A 601 -1.71 24.35 -12.95
CA ALA A 601 -2.45 25.18 -11.99
C ALA A 601 -3.93 24.78 -11.93
N ALA A 602 -4.81 25.73 -11.57
CA ALA A 602 -6.28 25.59 -11.49
C ALA A 602 -6.98 24.76 -12.60
N PRO A 603 -6.57 24.79 -13.90
CA PRO A 603 -7.24 24.03 -14.95
C PRO A 603 -7.30 22.51 -14.73
N ILE A 604 -6.42 21.92 -13.91
CA ILE A 604 -6.46 20.47 -13.65
C ILE A 604 -7.70 20.07 -12.84
N ASP A 605 -8.19 20.94 -11.95
CA ASP A 605 -9.40 20.67 -11.18
C ASP A 605 -10.65 20.69 -12.09
N VAL A 606 -10.62 21.54 -13.13
CA VAL A 606 -11.67 21.60 -14.16
C VAL A 606 -11.76 20.28 -14.90
N TRP A 607 -10.62 19.73 -15.34
CA TRP A 607 -10.56 18.42 -15.99
C TRP A 607 -11.14 17.32 -15.11
N ALA A 608 -10.70 17.27 -13.85
CA ALA A 608 -11.16 16.26 -12.89
C ALA A 608 -12.67 16.36 -12.64
N LEU A 609 -13.22 17.57 -12.47
CA LEU A 609 -14.67 17.76 -12.31
C LEU A 609 -15.47 17.34 -13.55
N ALA A 610 -14.93 17.52 -14.76
CA ALA A 610 -15.59 17.03 -15.97
C ALA A 610 -15.62 15.51 -16.02
N ALA A 611 -14.52 14.85 -15.67
CA ALA A 611 -14.46 13.38 -15.59
C ALA A 611 -15.42 12.83 -14.52
N ILE A 612 -15.48 13.47 -13.34
CA ILE A 612 -16.43 13.11 -12.26
C ILE A 612 -17.88 13.32 -12.72
N THR A 613 -18.19 14.44 -13.36
CA THR A 613 -19.56 14.74 -13.82
C THR A 613 -20.00 13.78 -14.93
N ALA A 614 -19.09 13.41 -15.84
CA ALA A 614 -19.35 12.38 -16.84
C ALA A 614 -19.60 11.00 -16.18
N GLU A 615 -18.81 10.63 -15.18
CA GLU A 615 -19.00 9.40 -14.41
C GLU A 615 -20.35 9.38 -13.67
N MET A 616 -20.84 10.52 -13.17
CA MET A 616 -22.19 10.58 -12.59
C MET A 616 -23.31 10.26 -13.60
N VAL A 617 -23.11 10.62 -14.87
CA VAL A 617 -24.07 10.36 -15.95
C VAL A 617 -23.98 8.90 -16.41
N MET A 618 -22.77 8.37 -16.58
CA MET A 618 -22.53 7.04 -17.16
C MET A 618 -22.49 5.92 -16.11
N LEU A 619 -22.29 6.26 -14.83
CA LEU A 619 -22.01 5.35 -13.70
C LEU A 619 -20.73 4.52 -13.85
N GLU A 620 -19.89 4.86 -14.82
CA GLU A 620 -18.56 4.31 -15.04
C GLU A 620 -17.55 5.43 -15.28
N PRO A 621 -16.28 5.26 -14.87
CA PRO A 621 -15.25 6.28 -15.06
C PRO A 621 -15.03 6.59 -16.54
N LEU A 622 -14.95 7.87 -16.90
CA LEU A 622 -14.72 8.30 -18.28
C LEU A 622 -13.37 7.83 -18.85
N PHE A 623 -12.34 7.76 -18.01
CA PHE A 623 -10.98 7.36 -18.41
C PHE A 623 -10.38 6.32 -17.44
N PRO A 624 -10.72 5.03 -17.56
CA PRO A 624 -10.32 3.99 -16.60
C PRO A 624 -8.94 3.37 -16.94
N GLY A 625 -7.84 4.14 -16.86
CA GLY A 625 -6.50 3.65 -17.17
C GLY A 625 -5.85 2.80 -16.07
N ALA A 626 -5.22 1.68 -16.44
CA ALA A 626 -4.54 0.76 -15.51
C ALA A 626 -3.18 1.30 -15.01
N ASN A 627 -2.51 2.13 -15.81
CA ASN A 627 -1.21 2.77 -15.51
C ASN A 627 -1.13 4.14 -16.22
N GLU A 628 -0.08 4.95 -16.01
CA GLU A 628 0.00 6.34 -16.54
C GLU A 628 -0.07 6.39 -18.08
N LEU A 629 0.60 5.45 -18.75
CA LEU A 629 0.57 5.34 -20.21
C LEU A 629 -0.81 4.91 -20.70
N ASP A 630 -1.40 3.92 -20.06
CA ASP A 630 -2.76 3.46 -20.38
C ASP A 630 -3.81 4.54 -20.11
N GLN A 631 -3.63 5.38 -19.09
CA GLN A 631 -4.48 6.54 -18.83
C GLN A 631 -4.43 7.54 -19.99
N LEU A 632 -3.23 7.88 -20.48
CA LEU A 632 -3.08 8.71 -21.68
C LEU A 632 -3.75 8.06 -22.90
N ASN A 633 -3.62 6.74 -23.06
CA ASN A 633 -4.27 6.00 -24.13
C ASN A 633 -5.80 6.05 -24.04
N CYS A 634 -6.38 5.90 -22.84
CA CYS A 634 -7.83 6.05 -22.60
C CYS A 634 -8.30 7.45 -22.99
N ILE A 635 -7.56 8.49 -22.61
CA ILE A 635 -7.85 9.88 -22.97
C ILE A 635 -7.82 10.06 -24.50
N ILE A 636 -6.77 9.58 -25.17
CA ILE A 636 -6.59 9.69 -26.63
C ILE A 636 -7.64 8.89 -27.40
N ARG A 637 -8.09 7.73 -26.88
CA ARG A 637 -9.17 6.96 -27.50
C ARG A 637 -10.47 7.76 -27.58
N VAL A 638 -10.74 8.55 -26.54
CA VAL A 638 -11.95 9.39 -26.47
C VAL A 638 -11.77 10.69 -27.24
N LEU A 639 -10.72 11.45 -26.94
CA LEU A 639 -10.50 12.81 -27.42
C LEU A 639 -9.51 12.90 -28.59
N GLY A 640 -9.11 11.78 -29.17
CA GLY A 640 -8.21 11.74 -30.33
C GLY A 640 -6.78 12.18 -30.03
N THR A 641 -5.98 12.34 -31.09
CA THR A 641 -4.55 12.64 -31.02
C THR A 641 -4.25 13.84 -30.13
N LEU A 642 -3.37 13.63 -29.16
CA LEU A 642 -2.84 14.64 -28.27
C LEU A 642 -1.67 15.36 -28.95
N GLY A 643 -1.88 16.60 -29.40
CA GLY A 643 -0.89 17.36 -30.20
C GLY A 643 -1.52 18.09 -31.39
N ASP A 644 -0.82 18.15 -32.52
CA ASP A 644 -1.31 18.74 -33.77
C ASP A 644 -2.35 17.81 -34.45
N ALA A 645 -3.60 17.88 -34.00
CA ALA A 645 -4.72 17.22 -34.66
C ALA A 645 -5.21 18.08 -35.85
N PRO A 646 -5.40 17.49 -37.05
CA PRO A 646 -6.04 18.19 -38.15
C PRO A 646 -7.45 18.61 -37.73
N GLN A 647 -7.77 19.91 -37.78
CA GLN A 647 -9.13 20.36 -37.49
C GLN A 647 -10.11 19.66 -38.44
N PRO A 648 -11.27 19.17 -37.95
CA PRO A 648 -12.28 18.60 -38.82
C PRO A 648 -12.72 19.66 -39.86
N PRO A 649 -12.98 19.26 -41.12
CA PRO A 649 -13.40 20.18 -42.17
C PRO A 649 -14.63 20.97 -41.75
N LYS A 650 -14.78 22.23 -42.23
CA LYS A 650 -15.78 23.22 -41.77
C LYS A 650 -17.23 22.69 -41.68
N GLN A 651 -17.61 21.66 -42.43
CA GLN A 651 -18.92 21.01 -42.40
C GLN A 651 -19.17 20.08 -41.19
N ARG A 652 -18.12 19.61 -40.49
CA ARG A 652 -18.21 18.75 -39.29
C ARG A 652 -18.11 19.50 -37.96
N ARG A 653 -18.08 20.84 -37.98
CA ARG A 653 -18.00 21.71 -36.79
C ARG A 653 -19.17 21.58 -35.81
N ALA A 654 -20.24 20.89 -36.20
CA ALA A 654 -21.42 20.68 -35.36
C ALA A 654 -21.28 19.49 -34.37
N LEU A 655 -20.24 18.66 -34.49
CA LEU A 655 -19.99 17.53 -33.58
C LEU A 655 -18.72 17.79 -32.76
N HIS A 656 -18.80 17.54 -31.46
CA HIS A 656 -17.66 17.62 -30.56
C HIS A 656 -16.69 16.47 -30.81
N VAL A 657 -15.66 16.70 -31.62
CA VAL A 657 -14.63 15.71 -31.93
C VAL A 657 -13.26 16.27 -31.59
N GLY A 658 -12.52 15.52 -30.77
CA GLY A 658 -11.12 15.81 -30.46
C GLY A 658 -10.89 16.78 -29.27
N GLY A 659 -9.79 16.61 -28.54
CA GLY A 659 -9.41 17.47 -27.41
C GLY A 659 -8.84 18.84 -27.81
N GLY A 660 -8.60 19.07 -29.11
CA GLY A 660 -7.97 20.28 -29.63
C GLY A 660 -6.45 20.18 -29.75
N THR A 661 -5.83 21.21 -30.35
CA THR A 661 -4.38 21.28 -30.49
C THR A 661 -3.73 21.72 -29.18
N TRP A 662 -2.71 20.97 -28.72
CA TRP A 662 -1.85 21.35 -27.59
C TRP A 662 -0.40 21.04 -27.95
N LYS A 663 0.36 22.07 -28.35
CA LYS A 663 1.68 21.89 -28.97
C LYS A 663 2.75 21.44 -27.97
N GLU A 664 2.66 21.94 -26.75
CA GLU A 664 3.55 21.61 -25.64
C GLU A 664 3.49 20.12 -25.28
N ALA A 665 2.35 19.47 -25.56
CA ALA A 665 2.13 18.06 -25.29
C ALA A 665 3.14 17.14 -25.99
N GLN A 666 3.50 17.46 -27.24
CA GLN A 666 4.47 16.68 -28.01
C GLN A 666 5.86 16.80 -27.39
N VAL A 667 6.28 18.02 -27.03
CA VAL A 667 7.56 18.28 -26.36
C VAL A 667 7.66 17.54 -25.02
N LEU A 668 6.57 17.55 -24.24
CA LEU A 668 6.52 16.86 -22.95
C LEU A 668 6.58 15.32 -23.11
N ALA A 669 5.89 14.77 -24.11
CA ALA A 669 5.90 13.34 -24.39
C ALA A 669 7.27 12.86 -24.90
N GLU A 670 7.92 13.63 -25.77
CA GLU A 670 9.29 13.37 -26.24
C GLU A 670 10.29 13.35 -25.07
N ARG A 671 10.17 14.31 -24.14
CA ARG A 671 11.01 14.36 -22.94
C ARG A 671 10.84 13.14 -22.03
N LEU A 672 9.64 12.55 -22.01
CA LEU A 672 9.37 11.32 -21.27
C LEU A 672 9.66 10.05 -22.08
N GLN A 673 10.13 10.18 -23.32
CA GLN A 673 10.37 9.07 -24.25
C GLN A 673 9.12 8.21 -24.49
N ILE A 674 7.94 8.82 -24.44
CA ILE A 674 6.65 8.15 -24.65
C ILE A 674 6.18 8.39 -26.08
N GLN A 675 5.86 7.32 -26.79
CA GLN A 675 5.15 7.43 -28.07
C GLN A 675 3.65 7.59 -27.82
N LEU A 676 3.10 8.74 -28.19
CA LEU A 676 1.66 8.98 -28.11
C LEU A 676 0.95 8.29 -29.28
N PRO A 677 -0.07 7.45 -29.04
CA PRO A 677 -0.84 6.87 -30.12
C PRO A 677 -1.61 7.95 -30.89
N GLY A 678 -1.72 7.80 -32.21
CA GLY A 678 -2.55 8.66 -33.06
C GLY A 678 -3.94 8.08 -33.27
N GLY A 679 -4.96 8.93 -33.34
CA GLY A 679 -6.33 8.50 -33.65
C GLY A 679 -7.31 9.67 -33.78
N PRO A 680 -8.42 9.51 -34.51
CA PRO A 680 -9.40 10.58 -34.71
C PRO A 680 -10.25 10.90 -33.47
N GLY A 681 -10.16 10.10 -32.40
CA GLY A 681 -11.09 10.13 -31.27
C GLY A 681 -12.47 9.63 -31.66
N VAL A 682 -13.43 9.75 -30.75
CA VAL A 682 -14.85 9.47 -31.01
C VAL A 682 -15.67 10.77 -30.93
N PRO A 683 -16.83 10.87 -31.62
CA PRO A 683 -17.78 11.95 -31.35
C PRO A 683 -18.16 11.94 -29.87
N PHE A 684 -17.91 13.02 -29.15
CA PHE A 684 -18.04 13.04 -27.69
C PHE A 684 -19.48 12.76 -27.24
N GLU A 685 -20.47 13.17 -28.04
CA GLU A 685 -21.89 12.88 -27.84
C GLU A 685 -22.20 11.37 -27.83
N SER A 686 -21.40 10.56 -28.54
CA SER A 686 -21.62 9.11 -28.67
C SER A 686 -21.29 8.32 -27.40
N LEU A 687 -20.56 8.93 -26.45
CA LEU A 687 -20.27 8.33 -25.15
C LEU A 687 -21.49 8.34 -24.22
N PHE A 688 -22.45 9.21 -24.49
CA PHE A 688 -23.59 9.43 -23.63
C PHE A 688 -24.85 8.82 -24.25
N ALA A 689 -25.79 8.40 -23.41
CA ALA A 689 -27.09 7.95 -23.89
C ALA A 689 -27.78 9.07 -24.69
N SER A 690 -28.54 8.73 -25.72
CA SER A 690 -29.22 9.70 -26.63
C SER A 690 -30.15 10.70 -25.93
N LYS A 691 -30.56 10.40 -24.69
CA LYS A 691 -31.39 11.25 -23.83
C LYS A 691 -30.57 12.23 -22.96
N THR A 692 -29.25 12.21 -23.06
CA THR A 692 -28.36 13.14 -22.32
C THR A 692 -28.42 14.52 -22.96
N TYR A 693 -28.32 15.55 -22.14
CA TYR A 693 -28.50 16.93 -22.58
C TYR A 693 -27.34 17.42 -23.43
N PRO A 694 -27.60 17.94 -24.64
CA PRO A 694 -26.54 18.46 -25.51
C PRO A 694 -25.70 19.56 -24.85
N MET A 695 -26.31 20.46 -24.06
CA MET A 695 -25.57 21.53 -23.36
C MET A 695 -24.71 21.04 -22.19
N LEU A 696 -25.07 19.90 -21.56
CA LEU A 696 -24.19 19.27 -20.58
C LEU A 696 -22.98 18.66 -21.29
N VAL A 697 -23.21 17.96 -22.40
CA VAL A 697 -22.14 17.36 -23.20
C VAL A 697 -21.18 18.43 -23.75
N ASP A 698 -21.72 19.54 -24.24
CA ASP A 698 -20.94 20.71 -24.68
C ASP A 698 -20.08 21.28 -23.54
N LEU A 699 -20.67 21.52 -22.37
CA LEU A 699 -19.96 21.97 -21.18
C LEU A 699 -18.81 21.04 -20.80
N LEU A 700 -19.07 19.73 -20.72
CA LEU A 700 -18.05 18.72 -20.40
C LEU A 700 -16.92 18.71 -21.44
N PHE A 701 -17.25 18.86 -22.72
CA PHE A 701 -16.27 18.94 -23.79
C PHE A 701 -15.38 20.19 -23.67
N MET A 702 -15.96 21.35 -23.35
CA MET A 702 -15.21 22.59 -23.12
C MET A 702 -14.32 22.54 -21.86
N MET A 703 -14.68 21.70 -20.89
CA MET A 703 -13.85 21.41 -19.71
C MET A 703 -12.74 20.38 -19.97
N LEU A 704 -12.82 19.60 -21.06
CA LEU A 704 -11.86 18.53 -21.40
C LEU A 704 -10.92 18.92 -22.57
N ARG A 705 -10.72 20.23 -22.80
CA ARG A 705 -9.73 20.70 -23.77
C ARG A 705 -8.32 20.33 -23.32
N TYR A 706 -7.49 19.84 -24.26
CA TYR A 706 -6.11 19.44 -23.98
C TYR A 706 -5.26 20.61 -23.53
N ASP A 707 -5.32 21.73 -24.28
CA ASP A 707 -4.64 22.96 -23.88
C ASP A 707 -5.30 23.55 -22.62
N PRO A 708 -4.58 23.61 -21.48
CA PRO A 708 -5.11 24.16 -20.24
C PRO A 708 -5.57 25.62 -20.36
N HIS A 709 -5.04 26.40 -21.31
CA HIS A 709 -5.41 27.79 -21.54
C HIS A 709 -6.70 27.95 -22.35
N LEU A 710 -7.08 26.94 -23.13
CA LEU A 710 -8.34 26.92 -23.88
C LEU A 710 -9.47 26.25 -23.10
N ARG A 711 -9.14 25.59 -21.98
CA ARG A 711 -10.10 24.96 -21.08
C ARG A 711 -10.89 26.03 -20.34
N TYR A 712 -12.20 25.81 -20.19
CA TYR A 712 -13.02 26.75 -19.41
C TYR A 712 -12.55 26.88 -17.98
N THR A 713 -12.58 28.10 -17.46
CA THR A 713 -12.46 28.37 -16.03
C THR A 713 -13.77 28.02 -15.33
N MET A 714 -13.73 27.75 -14.01
CA MET A 714 -14.97 27.46 -13.27
C MET A 714 -16.01 28.58 -13.35
N SER A 715 -15.58 29.85 -13.44
CA SER A 715 -16.49 30.98 -13.65
C SER A 715 -17.17 30.93 -15.01
N GLN A 716 -16.46 30.54 -16.07
CA GLN A 716 -17.05 30.34 -17.40
C GLN A 716 -17.99 29.13 -17.41
N CYS A 717 -17.63 28.04 -16.73
CA CYS A 717 -18.51 26.88 -16.57
C CYS A 717 -19.83 27.27 -15.93
N LEU A 718 -19.83 28.03 -14.83
CA LEU A 718 -21.06 28.49 -14.15
C LEU A 718 -21.90 29.49 -14.96
N GLN A 719 -21.30 30.17 -15.94
CA GLN A 719 -21.99 31.07 -16.87
C GLN A 719 -22.49 30.35 -18.14
N HIS A 720 -22.19 29.07 -18.29
CA HIS A 720 -22.59 28.27 -19.44
C HIS A 720 -24.14 28.17 -19.54
N PRO A 721 -24.73 28.17 -20.75
CA PRO A 721 -26.17 28.01 -20.97
C PRO A 721 -26.81 26.82 -20.23
N PHE A 722 -26.04 25.76 -19.98
CA PHE A 722 -26.47 24.64 -19.15
C PHE A 722 -26.91 25.08 -17.74
N PHE A 723 -26.16 25.96 -17.07
CA PHE A 723 -26.50 26.45 -15.74
C PHE A 723 -27.40 27.68 -15.76
N THR A 724 -27.23 28.60 -16.71
CA THR A 724 -27.98 29.86 -16.75
C THR A 724 -29.40 29.70 -17.31
N GLU A 725 -29.60 28.81 -18.29
CA GLU A 725 -30.89 28.66 -18.99
C GLU A 725 -31.60 27.34 -18.64
N GLN A 726 -30.84 26.24 -18.56
CA GLN A 726 -31.45 24.90 -18.44
C GLN A 726 -31.60 24.41 -16.99
N MET A 727 -30.74 24.81 -16.07
CA MET A 727 -30.78 24.33 -14.68
C MET A 727 -32.12 24.61 -13.99
N ALA A 728 -32.80 25.71 -14.32
CA ALA A 728 -34.13 26.02 -13.80
C ALA A 728 -35.16 24.94 -14.16
N GLN A 729 -35.03 24.32 -15.34
CA GLN A 729 -35.91 23.25 -15.82
C GLN A 729 -35.66 21.92 -15.11
N PHE A 730 -34.50 21.73 -14.49
CA PHE A 730 -34.13 20.49 -13.81
C PHE A 730 -34.35 20.52 -12.30
N ARG A 731 -34.87 21.62 -11.77
CA ARG A 731 -35.17 21.70 -10.34
C ARG A 731 -36.28 20.69 -9.99
N PRO A 732 -36.20 20.05 -8.80
CA PRO A 732 -37.24 19.16 -8.36
C PRO A 732 -38.56 19.93 -8.24
N ILE A 733 -39.64 19.39 -8.82
CA ILE A 733 -40.98 19.98 -8.80
C ILE A 733 -41.58 19.85 -7.39
N ARG A 734 -41.30 18.72 -6.72
CA ARG A 734 -41.71 18.44 -5.35
C ARG A 734 -40.53 17.90 -4.56
N CYS A 735 -40.38 18.37 -3.34
CA CYS A 735 -39.41 17.86 -2.38
C CYS A 735 -40.16 17.17 -1.24
N MET A 736 -39.98 15.87 -1.10
CA MET A 736 -40.51 15.07 0.00
C MET A 736 -39.44 14.95 1.08
N MET A 737 -39.70 15.54 2.23
CA MET A 737 -38.86 15.42 3.43
C MET A 737 -39.39 14.28 4.30
N PRO A 738 -38.54 13.48 4.97
CA PRO A 738 -39.00 12.47 5.91
C PRO A 738 -39.75 13.10 7.09
N GLY A 739 -41.07 12.85 7.18
CA GLY A 739 -41.89 12.97 8.40
C GLY A 739 -42.40 14.36 8.84
N LYS A 740 -43.60 14.75 8.37
CA LYS A 740 -44.65 15.35 9.22
C LYS A 740 -45.91 14.47 9.08
N GLY A 741 -45.96 13.37 9.84
CA GLY A 741 -47.16 12.54 9.98
C GLY A 741 -47.68 12.69 11.40
N HIS A 742 -48.90 13.18 11.55
CA HIS A 742 -49.61 13.35 12.82
C HIS A 742 -49.68 12.02 13.59
N ALA A 743 -49.21 12.02 14.84
CA ALA A 743 -49.42 10.92 15.77
C ALA A 743 -50.75 11.14 16.50
N GLU A 744 -51.77 10.36 16.18
CA GLU A 744 -52.87 10.08 17.13
C GLU A 744 -52.43 8.91 18.03
N PRO A 745 -52.65 8.97 19.36
CA PRO A 745 -52.25 7.90 20.26
C PRO A 745 -53.33 6.82 20.34
N ALA A 746 -52.98 5.58 20.02
CA ALA A 746 -53.79 4.40 20.39
C ALA A 746 -53.33 3.84 21.75
N PRO A 747 -54.24 3.28 22.57
CA PRO A 747 -53.97 2.97 23.98
C PRO A 747 -53.32 1.58 24.18
N PRO A 748 -52.77 1.30 25.38
CA PRO A 748 -52.03 0.08 25.65
C PRO A 748 -52.95 -1.04 26.15
N GLU A 749 -52.77 -2.26 25.64
CA GLU A 749 -53.29 -3.48 26.30
C GLU A 749 -52.20 -4.55 26.46
N ALA A 750 -52.38 -5.33 27.51
CA ALA A 750 -51.38 -6.07 28.26
C ALA A 750 -51.31 -7.58 27.92
N SER A 751 -50.18 -8.17 28.32
CA SER A 751 -49.91 -9.56 28.74
C SER A 751 -50.78 -10.72 28.22
N ASP A 752 -50.14 -11.76 27.65
CA ASP A 752 -50.01 -13.06 28.31
C ASP A 752 -49.04 -13.99 27.54
N GLY A 753 -48.31 -14.85 28.28
CA GLY A 753 -47.33 -15.79 27.73
C GLY A 753 -47.83 -17.22 27.62
N GLN A 754 -47.11 -18.06 26.87
CA GLN A 754 -46.93 -19.51 27.13
C GLN A 754 -45.89 -20.15 26.20
N ASN A 755 -45.09 -21.05 26.78
CA ASN A 755 -44.07 -21.92 26.17
C ASN A 755 -44.69 -23.07 25.34
N LEU A 756 -43.93 -23.66 24.40
CA LEU A 756 -43.78 -25.12 24.15
C LEU A 756 -42.69 -25.41 23.07
N SER A 757 -42.17 -26.64 23.09
CA SER A 757 -40.83 -27.11 22.70
C SER A 757 -40.73 -28.01 21.44
N ASP A 758 -39.49 -28.13 20.93
CA ASP A 758 -38.77 -29.23 20.22
C ASP A 758 -39.22 -29.84 18.85
N HIS A 759 -38.35 -29.74 17.81
CA HIS A 759 -37.55 -30.87 17.24
C HIS A 759 -36.75 -30.52 15.94
N ASP A 760 -35.44 -30.88 15.96
CA ASP A 760 -34.49 -31.38 14.93
C ASP A 760 -34.21 -30.75 13.53
N SER A 761 -33.01 -30.11 13.42
CA SER A 761 -31.83 -30.30 12.52
C SER A 761 -31.94 -30.57 10.98
N PRO A 762 -30.90 -30.31 10.12
CA PRO A 762 -29.69 -29.45 10.24
C PRO A 762 -29.37 -28.56 8.99
N ALA A 763 -28.37 -27.66 9.13
CA ALA A 763 -27.29 -27.32 8.16
C ALA A 763 -27.04 -25.81 7.83
N MET A 764 -25.75 -25.47 7.90
CA MET A 764 -24.99 -24.45 7.14
C MET A 764 -25.07 -22.94 7.49
N SER A 765 -23.95 -22.50 8.09
CA SER A 765 -23.08 -21.38 7.71
C SER A 765 -23.56 -19.92 7.80
N MET A 766 -22.66 -19.13 8.42
CA MET A 766 -22.43 -17.68 8.30
C MET A 766 -23.48 -16.74 8.91
N GLU A 767 -23.19 -16.28 10.13
CA GLU A 767 -23.69 -15.00 10.63
C GLU A 767 -22.49 -14.09 10.97
N SER A 768 -22.36 -13.04 10.17
CA SER A 768 -21.71 -11.79 10.54
C SER A 768 -22.81 -10.73 10.54
N ASP A 769 -23.36 -10.46 11.72
CA ASP A 769 -24.27 -9.35 11.95
C ASP A 769 -23.45 -8.09 12.26
N GLU A 770 -23.67 -7.01 11.49
CA GLU A 770 -23.93 -5.67 12.06
C GLU A 770 -24.73 -4.83 11.03
N GLY A 771 -25.96 -4.51 11.44
CA GLY A 771 -27.06 -3.89 10.71
C GLY A 771 -26.74 -2.63 9.89
N PHE A 772 -27.19 -2.67 8.64
CA PHE A 772 -27.55 -1.48 7.85
C PHE A 772 -29.07 -1.46 7.66
N LEU A 773 -29.68 -0.29 7.91
CA LEU A 773 -31.11 -0.06 7.81
C LEU A 773 -31.72 -0.54 6.49
N GLU A 774 -32.80 -1.31 6.62
CA GLU A 774 -33.80 -1.61 5.61
C GLU A 774 -34.27 -0.32 4.90
N MET A 775 -34.05 -0.23 3.59
CA MET A 775 -34.93 0.55 2.74
C MET A 775 -36.15 -0.31 2.42
N ARG A 776 -37.28 0.03 3.04
CA ARG A 776 -38.59 -0.55 2.73
C ARG A 776 -38.83 -0.54 1.22
N HIS A 777 -39.25 -1.71 0.74
CA HIS A 777 -39.81 -1.96 -0.57
C HIS A 777 -40.76 -0.84 -1.02
N LEU A 778 -40.46 -0.22 -2.16
CA LEU A 778 -41.46 0.40 -3.01
C LEU A 778 -41.85 -0.65 -4.06
N GLU A 779 -42.89 -1.41 -3.74
CA GLU A 779 -43.68 -2.12 -4.74
C GLU A 779 -44.30 -1.08 -5.67
N LEU A 780 -44.01 -1.15 -6.97
CA LEU A 780 -44.85 -0.55 -7.99
C LEU A 780 -45.26 -1.64 -8.97
N ALA A 781 -46.58 -1.73 -9.07
CA ALA A 781 -47.37 -2.75 -9.73
C ALA A 781 -47.03 -2.98 -11.21
N GLN A 782 -47.23 -4.24 -11.60
CA GLN A 782 -47.49 -4.73 -12.96
C GLN A 782 -48.52 -3.82 -13.68
N GLU A 783 -48.15 -3.25 -14.84
CA GLU A 783 -48.60 -3.65 -16.20
C GLU A 783 -49.74 -2.77 -16.77
N PRO A 784 -49.93 -2.71 -18.11
CA PRO A 784 -49.39 -3.58 -19.17
C PRO A 784 -48.33 -2.97 -20.09
#